data_AF-A0AAD4K541-F1
#
_entry.id   AF-A0AAD4K541-F1
#
_cell.length_a   1.000
_cell.length_b   1.000
_cell.length_c   1.000
_cell.angle_alpha   90.00
_cell.angle_beta   90.00
_cell.angle_gamma   90.00
#
_symmetry.space_group_name_H-M   'P 1'
#
loop_
_entity.id
_entity.type
_entity.pdbx_description
1 polymer ?
#
loop_
_entity_poly.entity_id
_entity_poly.type
_entity_poly.pdbx_seq_one_letter_code
_entity_poly.pdbx_strand_id
1 'polypeptide(L)'
;MSLLGKKKPKEAEGQEPVDADGYRRRSTVNERHANVRQKASRILYTTDEEVRDALVEFAVFIVFLVLTSLVTLSVRHSYMFYFNDTMKKLFTTREMVIIPSVTVSFEKLLTVPDWWDYLVYNFLVTLHGDMTVAGVGATPVTVDQKPEKTRKKREKDKRENVDDEEPDFEAKQAPPGNSTHLDGRVFLHENLMLGPPRLRQIRVRKDTCFVNDAFIRYFNTCYDSYSASAEEIIKSHGGAPFRTMKELDSTPLWTVLNVYTTGGYTIDLTYDKEANLKIVKDLKNNHWLDRGSRLCLLEFNLYNENTDIFQSLKFIAEIPPTGGVLPQSQLQTVKHFSFISDKSLYMSVVYIFWYIMVVYYCINEFNEIRKTGAKKYFKSILNLLDCVILLMCYLALVYNIWHTIKVKNLVSNLSGEHYQSLDTLCFWNTIYVDMMAILAFLVWIKIFKFISFNKTLVQFTTTLKRCAKDLAGFSLMFAIVFLAYAQLGLLLFGTKHPDFRNFITSIMTMIRMILGDFQYNLIEQANRVLGPIYFLTYILLVFFILLNMFLAIIMETYNTVKSEITQGRSQLGSYIYKKLSAIVYYITHCGRRRQNRDTIRQPDTNNQEFTDDPTASSRFDHSKVHLRRNMTEAEAHYFEDVPSETANKDMYRLNNRVSLLEEILEQLVTNMDTILKRVEKDVKKNK
;
A
#
# COMPACT_ATOMS: atom_id res chain seq x y z
N MET A 1 -6.41 75.41 17.89
CA MET A 1 -6.76 74.65 19.11
C MET A 1 -5.78 73.48 19.23
N SER A 2 -4.98 73.24 20.29
CA SER A 2 -5.21 73.21 21.76
C SER A 2 -6.01 71.98 22.20
N LEU A 3 -5.64 71.11 23.15
CA LEU A 3 -4.51 70.92 24.13
C LEU A 3 -4.59 69.43 24.62
N LEU A 4 -3.61 68.64 25.11
CA LEU A 4 -2.14 68.67 25.38
C LEU A 4 -1.48 67.47 24.61
N GLY A 5 -0.44 66.68 24.97
CA GLY A 5 0.60 66.54 26.02
C GLY A 5 1.35 65.20 25.77
N LYS A 6 2.65 64.89 25.96
CA LYS A 6 3.85 65.43 26.67
C LYS A 6 3.86 65.18 28.20
N LYS A 7 4.92 64.60 28.83
CA LYS A 7 6.25 64.13 28.34
C LYS A 7 6.97 63.13 29.31
N LYS A 8 8.04 62.48 28.82
CA LYS A 8 9.16 61.71 29.49
C LYS A 8 10.04 62.58 30.45
N PRO A 9 11.14 62.09 31.09
CA PRO A 9 11.49 60.80 31.80
C PRO A 9 12.33 61.02 33.13
N LYS A 10 12.94 59.96 33.72
CA LYS A 10 14.27 59.84 34.45
C LYS A 10 14.23 58.86 35.66
N GLU A 11 15.29 58.51 36.42
CA GLU A 11 16.71 58.09 36.19
C GLU A 11 17.50 58.08 37.56
N ALA A 12 18.46 57.15 37.76
CA ALA A 12 19.53 57.09 38.81
C ALA A 12 19.27 56.64 40.29
N GLU A 13 20.29 55.93 40.84
CA GLU A 13 20.76 55.77 42.27
C GLU A 13 19.82 55.24 43.39
N GLY A 14 20.28 54.55 44.46
CA GLY A 14 21.61 54.02 44.84
C GLY A 14 21.65 53.31 46.23
N GLN A 15 22.64 52.42 46.43
CA GLN A 15 23.23 51.82 47.68
C GLN A 15 22.38 51.16 48.81
N GLU A 16 22.77 49.91 49.14
CA GLU A 16 23.19 49.30 50.44
C GLU A 16 22.64 49.80 51.81
N PRO A 17 22.46 48.89 52.81
CA PRO A 17 23.63 48.35 53.53
C PRO A 17 23.64 46.83 53.80
N VAL A 18 24.79 46.36 54.28
CA VAL A 18 25.08 45.02 54.81
C VAL A 18 24.70 44.92 56.28
N ASP A 19 24.29 43.74 56.74
CA ASP A 19 24.57 43.29 58.11
C ASP A 19 24.78 41.77 58.15
N ALA A 20 25.52 41.28 59.14
CA ALA A 20 25.93 39.88 59.21
C ALA A 20 25.84 39.32 60.64
N ASP A 21 25.31 38.11 60.78
CA ASP A 21 25.62 37.28 61.94
C ASP A 21 25.51 35.77 61.59
N GLY A 22 26.26 34.95 62.30
CA GLY A 22 26.43 33.53 61.97
C GLY A 22 26.18 32.61 63.16
N TYR A 23 25.32 31.60 62.99
CA TYR A 23 25.20 30.52 63.97
C TYR A 23 25.20 29.12 63.36
N ARG A 24 25.71 28.16 64.15
CA ARG A 24 26.28 26.90 63.68
C ARG A 24 25.53 25.71 64.27
N ARG A 25 24.86 24.90 63.44
CA ARG A 25 24.44 23.52 63.80
C ARG A 25 24.46 22.56 62.59
N ARG A 26 24.54 21.26 62.89
CA ARG A 26 25.00 20.19 61.98
C ARG A 26 24.32 18.87 62.35
N SER A 27 23.53 18.30 61.44
CA SER A 27 22.92 16.94 61.40
C SER A 27 21.59 17.03 60.62
N THR A 28 21.12 16.05 59.84
CA THR A 28 21.72 14.80 59.31
C THR A 28 20.91 14.34 58.08
N VAL A 29 21.59 13.65 57.15
CA VAL A 29 21.10 12.56 56.27
C VAL A 29 19.64 12.60 55.79
N ASN A 30 19.45 12.83 54.48
CA ASN A 30 18.76 11.84 53.63
C ASN A 30 19.02 12.08 52.14
N GLU A 31 19.81 11.21 51.50
CA GLU A 31 19.95 11.17 50.04
C GLU A 31 18.82 10.34 49.42
N ARG A 32 18.03 10.93 48.51
CA ARG A 32 17.31 10.16 47.47
C ARG A 32 17.32 10.93 46.15
N HIS A 33 18.21 10.52 45.24
CA HIS A 33 18.29 11.08 43.88
C HIS A 33 17.00 10.85 43.09
N ALA A 34 16.34 11.93 42.68
CA ALA A 34 15.29 11.92 41.67
C ALA A 34 15.87 12.31 40.29
N ASN A 35 16.73 11.45 39.72
CA ASN A 35 17.30 11.67 38.39
C ASN A 35 16.23 11.50 37.30
N VAL A 36 15.52 12.59 36.98
CA VAL A 36 14.57 12.68 35.86
C VAL A 36 15.34 12.68 34.53
N ARG A 37 15.86 11.50 34.14
CA ARG A 37 16.63 11.26 32.90
C ARG A 37 15.75 11.58 31.70
N GLN A 38 15.87 12.79 31.13
CA GLN A 38 15.17 13.17 29.91
C GLN A 38 15.65 12.28 28.76
N LYS A 39 14.80 11.35 28.29
CA LYS A 39 14.98 10.70 26.98
C LYS A 39 14.89 11.79 25.90
N ALA A 40 16.04 12.27 25.44
CA ALA A 40 16.13 13.13 24.26
C ALA A 40 15.72 12.34 23.00
N SER A 41 15.37 13.02 21.90
CA SER A 41 14.97 12.37 20.64
C SER A 41 16.17 11.85 19.83
N ARG A 42 17.13 11.21 20.50
CA ARG A 42 18.30 10.50 19.97
C ARG A 42 18.59 9.36 20.94
N ILE A 43 18.60 8.12 20.44
CA ILE A 43 19.10 6.98 21.22
C ILE A 43 20.62 7.05 21.17
N LEU A 44 21.21 7.79 22.10
CA LEU A 44 22.65 7.84 22.28
C LEU A 44 23.06 6.62 23.10
N TYR A 45 23.32 5.51 22.42
CA TYR A 45 23.78 4.26 23.03
C TYR A 45 25.10 4.50 23.78
N THR A 46 25.03 4.54 25.11
CA THR A 46 26.19 4.80 25.98
C THR A 46 26.61 3.59 26.82
N THR A 47 25.77 2.56 26.88
CA THR A 47 26.06 1.30 27.58
C THR A 47 25.73 0.09 26.71
N ASP A 48 26.46 -1.02 26.91
CA ASP A 48 26.23 -2.29 26.19
C ASP A 48 24.82 -2.85 26.41
N GLU A 49 24.17 -2.52 27.53
CA GLU A 49 22.81 -2.93 27.86
C GLU A 49 21.77 -2.19 27.01
N GLU A 50 21.91 -0.87 26.85
CA GLU A 50 21.04 -0.06 25.98
C GLU A 50 21.12 -0.56 24.52
N VAL A 51 22.26 -1.11 24.08
CA VAL A 51 22.44 -1.74 22.76
C VAL A 51 21.78 -3.13 22.71
N ARG A 52 22.02 -3.98 23.71
CA ARG A 52 21.45 -5.34 23.79
C ARG A 52 19.92 -5.30 23.72
N ASP A 53 19.31 -4.46 24.53
CA ASP A 53 17.85 -4.43 24.69
C ASP A 53 17.17 -3.88 23.43
N ALA A 54 17.80 -2.90 22.73
CA ALA A 54 17.33 -2.40 21.44
C ALA A 54 17.48 -3.42 20.30
N LEU A 55 18.51 -4.28 20.32
CA LEU A 55 18.64 -5.39 19.37
C LEU A 55 17.58 -6.47 19.60
N VAL A 56 17.16 -6.70 20.85
CA VAL A 56 16.04 -7.59 21.18
C VAL A 56 14.71 -6.99 20.72
N GLU A 57 14.44 -5.70 20.98
CA GLU A 57 13.25 -5.01 20.46
C GLU A 57 13.17 -5.09 18.93
N PHE A 58 14.30 -4.88 18.24
CA PHE A 58 14.37 -5.00 16.79
C PHE A 58 14.12 -6.43 16.28
N ALA A 59 14.68 -7.47 16.93
CA ALA A 59 14.44 -8.85 16.55
C ALA A 59 12.97 -9.26 16.71
N VAL A 60 12.33 -8.88 17.83
CA VAL A 60 10.89 -9.10 18.08
C VAL A 60 10.02 -8.30 17.10
N PHE A 61 10.48 -7.12 16.67
CA PHE A 61 9.84 -6.35 15.61
C PHE A 61 9.94 -7.02 14.23
N ILE A 62 11.08 -7.59 13.84
CA ILE A 62 11.22 -8.32 12.57
C ILE A 62 10.28 -9.53 12.52
N VAL A 63 10.14 -10.29 13.62
CA VAL A 63 9.15 -11.37 13.70
C VAL A 63 7.72 -10.84 13.49
N PHE A 64 7.36 -9.75 14.15
CA PHE A 64 6.05 -9.11 13.98
C PHE A 64 5.80 -8.57 12.55
N LEU A 65 6.83 -8.01 11.91
CA LEU A 65 6.76 -7.53 10.52
C LEU A 65 6.53 -8.68 9.54
N VAL A 66 7.23 -9.81 9.71
CA VAL A 66 7.03 -11.01 8.88
C VAL A 66 5.61 -11.57 9.07
N LEU A 67 5.14 -11.71 10.31
CA LEU A 67 3.78 -12.17 10.59
C LEU A 67 2.72 -11.23 10.01
N THR A 68 2.85 -9.92 10.23
CA THR A 68 1.90 -8.94 9.67
C THR A 68 1.92 -8.96 8.14
N SER A 69 3.08 -9.19 7.52
CA SER A 69 3.17 -9.35 6.06
C SER A 69 2.44 -10.61 5.57
N LEU A 70 2.60 -11.76 6.24
CA LEU A 70 1.87 -12.99 5.90
C LEU A 70 0.35 -12.84 6.08
N VAL A 71 -0.09 -12.21 7.17
CA VAL A 71 -1.51 -11.96 7.49
C VAL A 71 -2.13 -10.93 6.53
N THR A 72 -1.40 -9.89 6.13
CA THR A 72 -1.92 -8.89 5.17
C THR A 72 -1.94 -9.43 3.73
N LEU A 73 -0.98 -10.26 3.34
CA LEU A 73 -1.01 -11.01 2.08
C LEU A 73 -2.21 -11.98 2.02
N SER A 74 -2.58 -12.61 3.14
CA SER A 74 -3.70 -13.56 3.17
C SER A 74 -5.08 -12.91 3.05
N VAL A 75 -5.20 -11.58 3.15
CA VAL A 75 -6.49 -10.87 2.99
C VAL A 75 -7.04 -11.01 1.57
N ARG A 76 -6.18 -11.02 0.54
CA ARG A 76 -6.58 -11.25 -0.86
C ARG A 76 -6.41 -12.73 -1.24
N HIS A 77 -7.02 -13.14 -2.34
CA HIS A 77 -6.70 -14.41 -3.01
C HIS A 77 -6.19 -14.11 -4.42
N SER A 78 -5.22 -14.89 -4.92
CA SER A 78 -4.60 -14.65 -6.23
C SER A 78 -5.61 -14.62 -7.38
N TYR A 79 -6.66 -15.45 -7.30
CA TYR A 79 -7.73 -15.48 -8.29
C TYR A 79 -8.76 -14.34 -8.18
N MET A 80 -8.76 -13.53 -7.11
CA MET A 80 -9.70 -12.39 -6.99
C MET A 80 -9.52 -11.33 -8.10
N PHE A 81 -8.29 -11.16 -8.61
CA PHE A 81 -8.07 -10.27 -9.75
C PHE A 81 -8.70 -10.86 -11.01
N TYR A 82 -8.32 -12.08 -11.37
CA TYR A 82 -8.80 -12.76 -12.56
C TYR A 82 -10.33 -12.93 -12.58
N PHE A 83 -10.96 -13.25 -11.46
CA PHE A 83 -12.42 -13.41 -11.37
C PHE A 83 -13.18 -12.09 -11.56
N ASN A 84 -12.59 -10.94 -11.19
CA ASN A 84 -13.17 -9.63 -11.53
C ASN A 84 -12.87 -9.21 -12.97
N ASP A 85 -11.67 -9.50 -13.48
CA ASP A 85 -11.26 -9.16 -14.85
C ASP A 85 -12.05 -9.95 -15.91
N THR A 86 -12.24 -11.26 -15.72
CA THR A 86 -13.05 -12.09 -16.62
C THR A 86 -14.52 -11.66 -16.62
N MET A 87 -15.13 -11.47 -15.44
CA MET A 87 -16.52 -11.01 -15.36
C MET A 87 -16.69 -9.59 -15.92
N LYS A 88 -15.74 -8.68 -15.66
CA LYS A 88 -15.76 -7.36 -16.27
C LYS A 88 -15.72 -7.47 -17.80
N LYS A 89 -14.77 -8.20 -18.36
CA LYS A 89 -14.64 -8.35 -19.83
C LYS A 89 -15.88 -8.98 -20.46
N LEU A 90 -16.41 -10.03 -19.83
CA LEU A 90 -17.56 -10.78 -20.32
C LEU A 90 -18.84 -9.95 -20.41
N PHE A 91 -19.12 -9.09 -19.42
CA PHE A 91 -20.34 -8.28 -19.38
C PHE A 91 -20.16 -6.83 -19.86
N THR A 92 -18.95 -6.25 -19.82
CA THR A 92 -18.73 -4.85 -20.21
C THR A 92 -18.14 -4.66 -21.60
N THR A 93 -17.08 -5.39 -21.95
CA THR A 93 -16.32 -5.19 -23.20
C THR A 93 -16.79 -6.08 -24.34
N ARG A 94 -17.52 -7.18 -24.06
CA ARG A 94 -18.08 -8.06 -25.08
C ARG A 94 -19.06 -7.29 -25.97
N GLU A 95 -18.74 -7.15 -27.24
CA GLU A 95 -19.63 -6.60 -28.26
C GLU A 95 -20.53 -7.70 -28.81
N MET A 96 -21.84 -7.44 -28.87
CA MET A 96 -22.82 -8.33 -29.50
C MET A 96 -23.45 -7.59 -30.69
N VAL A 97 -23.52 -8.26 -31.84
CA VAL A 97 -24.10 -7.71 -33.08
C VAL A 97 -25.61 -7.92 -33.05
N ILE A 98 -26.39 -6.83 -33.07
CA ILE A 98 -27.86 -6.90 -33.13
C ILE A 98 -28.35 -6.83 -34.58
N ILE A 99 -27.68 -5.99 -35.36
CA ILE A 99 -27.86 -5.74 -36.80
C ILE A 99 -26.45 -5.65 -37.38
N PRO A 100 -26.14 -6.07 -38.62
CA PRO A 100 -24.78 -6.08 -39.19
C PRO A 100 -24.01 -4.75 -39.20
N SER A 101 -24.63 -3.63 -38.79
CA SER A 101 -24.01 -2.30 -38.62
C SER A 101 -24.00 -1.77 -37.18
N VAL A 102 -24.59 -2.48 -36.20
CA VAL A 102 -24.77 -2.01 -34.81
C VAL A 102 -24.33 -3.08 -33.82
N THR A 103 -23.24 -2.80 -33.11
CA THR A 103 -22.82 -3.54 -31.91
C THR A 103 -23.23 -2.80 -30.64
N VAL A 104 -23.62 -3.56 -29.61
CA VAL A 104 -23.90 -3.00 -28.28
C VAL A 104 -22.98 -3.64 -27.24
N SER A 105 -22.28 -2.79 -26.49
CA SER A 105 -21.49 -3.13 -25.31
C SER A 105 -21.70 -2.08 -24.22
N PHE A 106 -21.47 -2.46 -22.97
CA PHE A 106 -21.77 -1.64 -21.81
C PHE A 106 -20.99 -0.32 -21.78
N GLU A 107 -19.69 -0.37 -22.11
CA GLU A 107 -18.82 0.81 -22.06
C GLU A 107 -19.12 1.83 -23.18
N LYS A 108 -19.98 1.48 -24.16
CA LYS A 108 -20.41 2.34 -25.28
C LYS A 108 -21.86 2.84 -25.14
N LEU A 109 -22.55 2.61 -24.01
CA LEU A 109 -23.92 3.09 -23.81
C LEU A 109 -23.98 4.62 -23.79
N LEU A 110 -24.86 5.20 -24.62
CA LEU A 110 -25.05 6.65 -24.73
C LEU A 110 -26.48 7.09 -24.38
N THR A 111 -27.47 6.23 -24.61
CA THR A 111 -28.91 6.53 -24.51
C THR A 111 -29.68 5.45 -23.77
N VAL A 112 -30.88 5.78 -23.30
CA VAL A 112 -31.78 4.84 -22.59
C VAL A 112 -32.24 3.66 -23.49
N PRO A 113 -32.53 3.83 -24.79
CA PRO A 113 -32.69 2.72 -25.73
C PRO A 113 -31.52 1.74 -25.72
N ASP A 114 -30.27 2.22 -25.77
CA ASP A 114 -29.08 1.36 -25.80
C ASP A 114 -29.00 0.47 -24.55
N TRP A 115 -29.39 0.99 -23.38
CA TRP A 115 -29.45 0.22 -22.13
C TRP A 115 -30.46 -0.93 -22.21
N TRP A 116 -31.65 -0.68 -22.77
CA TRP A 116 -32.65 -1.74 -22.97
C TRP A 116 -32.16 -2.81 -23.93
N ASP A 117 -31.46 -2.41 -24.99
CA ASP A 117 -30.98 -3.34 -26.01
C ASP A 117 -29.73 -4.10 -25.53
N TYR A 118 -28.91 -3.50 -24.67
CA TYR A 118 -27.89 -4.20 -23.90
C TYR A 118 -28.51 -5.27 -22.98
N LEU A 119 -29.59 -4.96 -22.24
CA LEU A 119 -30.27 -5.93 -21.38
C LEU A 119 -30.78 -7.14 -22.19
N VAL A 120 -31.46 -6.88 -23.31
CA VAL A 120 -32.10 -7.91 -24.15
C VAL A 120 -31.08 -8.74 -24.94
N TYR A 121 -30.15 -8.11 -25.65
CA TYR A 121 -29.31 -8.77 -26.66
C TYR A 121 -27.90 -9.14 -26.17
N ASN A 122 -27.41 -8.53 -25.08
CA ASN A 122 -26.08 -8.80 -24.55
C ASN A 122 -26.13 -9.46 -23.17
N PHE A 123 -26.76 -8.83 -22.18
CA PHE A 123 -26.79 -9.33 -20.80
C PHE A 123 -27.53 -10.67 -20.68
N LEU A 124 -28.81 -10.74 -21.04
CA LEU A 124 -29.60 -11.98 -20.86
C LEU A 124 -29.05 -13.13 -21.71
N VAL A 125 -28.58 -12.85 -22.93
CA VAL A 125 -27.96 -13.87 -23.80
C VAL A 125 -26.67 -14.41 -23.18
N THR A 126 -25.83 -13.52 -22.63
CA THR A 126 -24.60 -13.92 -21.93
C THR A 126 -24.90 -14.69 -20.64
N LEU A 127 -25.89 -14.27 -19.85
CA LEU A 127 -26.24 -14.86 -18.55
C LEU A 127 -26.68 -16.34 -18.68
N HIS A 128 -27.49 -16.65 -19.70
CA HIS A 128 -28.03 -17.99 -19.92
C HIS A 128 -27.15 -18.88 -20.80
N GLY A 129 -25.96 -18.40 -21.22
CA GLY A 129 -24.97 -19.19 -21.97
C GLY A 129 -25.29 -19.44 -23.45
N ASP A 130 -26.42 -18.93 -23.95
CA ASP A 130 -26.88 -19.09 -25.34
C ASP A 130 -25.98 -18.34 -26.34
N MET A 131 -24.87 -18.96 -26.73
CA MET A 131 -24.01 -18.47 -27.82
C MET A 131 -24.52 -18.85 -29.22
N THR A 132 -25.80 -19.26 -29.33
CA THR A 132 -26.51 -19.46 -30.59
C THR A 132 -26.75 -18.11 -31.27
N VAL A 133 -25.98 -17.84 -32.33
CA VAL A 133 -26.10 -16.61 -33.13
C VAL A 133 -27.53 -16.47 -33.65
N ALA A 134 -28.18 -15.34 -33.36
CA ALA A 134 -29.54 -15.05 -33.78
C ALA A 134 -29.60 -14.65 -35.27
N GLY A 135 -29.34 -15.61 -36.16
CA GLY A 135 -29.44 -15.47 -37.61
C GLY A 135 -28.92 -16.72 -38.32
N VAL A 136 -29.48 -17.19 -39.43
CA VAL A 136 -30.56 -16.62 -40.27
C VAL A 136 -31.51 -17.76 -40.69
N GLY A 137 -32.81 -17.50 -40.77
CA GLY A 137 -33.76 -18.42 -41.39
C GLY A 137 -33.56 -18.47 -42.91
N ALA A 138 -32.72 -19.38 -43.38
CA ALA A 138 -32.44 -19.61 -44.80
C ALA A 138 -32.74 -21.06 -45.20
N THR A 139 -33.70 -21.25 -46.09
CA THR A 139 -33.99 -22.56 -46.70
C THR A 139 -32.81 -23.04 -47.54
N PRO A 140 -32.36 -24.30 -47.42
CA PRO A 140 -31.24 -24.81 -48.20
C PRO A 140 -31.64 -24.99 -49.68
N VAL A 141 -31.19 -24.07 -50.54
CA VAL A 141 -31.25 -24.25 -51.99
C VAL A 141 -30.09 -25.15 -52.40
N THR A 142 -30.41 -26.32 -52.94
CA THR A 142 -29.44 -27.27 -53.49
C THR A 142 -28.79 -26.73 -54.75
N VAL A 143 -27.46 -26.81 -54.84
CA VAL A 143 -26.69 -26.59 -56.07
C VAL A 143 -25.79 -27.79 -56.30
N ASP A 144 -26.07 -28.56 -57.35
CA ASP A 144 -25.25 -29.70 -57.77
C ASP A 144 -23.88 -29.27 -58.31
N GLN A 145 -22.80 -29.89 -57.81
CA GLN A 145 -21.58 -30.11 -58.60
C GLN A 145 -21.02 -31.52 -58.34
N LYS A 146 -20.74 -32.26 -59.43
CA LYS A 146 -20.13 -33.59 -59.39
C LYS A 146 -18.60 -33.49 -59.18
N PRO A 147 -17.98 -34.38 -58.39
CA PRO A 147 -16.53 -34.51 -58.33
C PRO A 147 -15.99 -35.36 -59.49
N GLU A 148 -14.87 -34.92 -60.08
CA GLU A 148 -14.09 -35.72 -61.03
C GLU A 148 -13.01 -36.56 -60.33
N LYS A 149 -12.57 -37.66 -60.95
CA LYS A 149 -11.73 -38.69 -60.33
C LYS A 149 -10.27 -38.60 -60.78
N THR A 150 -9.32 -38.83 -59.87
CA THR A 150 -8.03 -39.46 -60.22
C THR A 150 -7.45 -40.27 -59.06
N ARG A 151 -6.45 -41.15 -59.34
CA ARG A 151 -6.27 -42.42 -58.59
C ARG A 151 -4.84 -42.98 -58.66
N LYS A 152 -4.22 -43.28 -57.51
CA LYS A 152 -3.06 -44.20 -57.32
C LYS A 152 -3.23 -44.90 -55.95
N LYS A 153 -3.45 -46.24 -55.85
CA LYS A 153 -2.47 -47.35 -55.72
C LYS A 153 -1.38 -47.05 -54.65
N ARG A 154 -1.34 -47.67 -53.45
CA ARG A 154 -1.10 -49.10 -53.04
C ARG A 154 0.24 -49.66 -53.57
N GLU A 155 1.17 -50.16 -52.75
CA GLU A 155 1.09 -51.35 -51.86
C GLU A 155 2.11 -51.36 -50.66
N LYS A 156 1.79 -52.17 -49.61
CA LYS A 156 2.61 -53.05 -48.71
C LYS A 156 3.96 -52.55 -48.10
N ASP A 157 4.38 -52.96 -46.90
CA ASP A 157 4.20 -54.29 -46.25
C ASP A 157 4.32 -54.29 -44.69
N LYS A 158 3.81 -55.36 -44.05
CA LYS A 158 4.07 -55.96 -42.70
C LYS A 158 4.43 -55.14 -41.41
N ARG A 159 3.53 -55.31 -40.41
CA ARG A 159 3.69 -55.85 -39.02
C ARG A 159 4.05 -54.98 -37.80
N GLU A 160 3.23 -55.24 -36.76
CA GLU A 160 3.47 -55.29 -35.30
C GLU A 160 3.57 -53.99 -34.46
N ASN A 161 2.42 -53.72 -33.79
CA ASN A 161 2.25 -53.31 -32.38
C ASN A 161 2.68 -51.91 -31.90
N VAL A 162 1.75 -50.94 -31.97
CA VAL A 162 1.26 -50.19 -30.78
C VAL A 162 -0.23 -49.96 -30.99
N ASP A 163 -1.07 -50.24 -29.98
CA ASP A 163 -2.51 -50.02 -30.04
C ASP A 163 -2.89 -48.71 -29.32
N ASP A 164 -3.01 -47.62 -30.09
CA ASP A 164 -3.64 -46.37 -29.65
C ASP A 164 -4.98 -46.20 -30.40
N GLU A 165 -6.07 -46.74 -29.84
CA GLU A 165 -7.44 -46.43 -30.31
C GLU A 165 -8.06 -45.34 -29.43
N GLU A 166 -8.21 -44.13 -29.97
CA GLU A 166 -9.15 -43.14 -29.45
C GLU A 166 -10.59 -43.60 -29.79
N PRO A 167 -11.48 -43.83 -28.81
CA PRO A 167 -12.88 -44.12 -29.11
C PRO A 167 -13.67 -42.81 -29.29
N ASP A 168 -14.22 -42.61 -30.49
CA ASP A 168 -15.26 -41.59 -30.76
C ASP A 168 -16.40 -41.72 -29.73
N PHE A 169 -16.48 -40.81 -28.76
CA PHE A 169 -17.57 -40.83 -27.80
C PHE A 169 -18.81 -40.13 -28.35
N GLU A 170 -19.66 -40.91 -29.02
CA GLU A 170 -21.00 -40.49 -29.43
C GLU A 170 -21.71 -39.72 -28.30
N ALA A 171 -22.32 -38.57 -28.64
CA ALA A 171 -23.05 -37.72 -27.71
C ALA A 171 -24.38 -38.38 -27.26
N LYS A 172 -24.28 -39.41 -26.42
CA LYS A 172 -25.41 -40.12 -25.82
C LYS A 172 -26.23 -39.17 -24.96
N GLN A 173 -27.48 -38.94 -25.37
CA GLN A 173 -28.48 -38.26 -24.57
C GLN A 173 -28.63 -38.98 -23.24
N ALA A 174 -28.39 -38.25 -22.13
CA ALA A 174 -28.61 -38.78 -20.80
C ALA A 174 -30.12 -39.02 -20.55
N PRO A 175 -30.51 -40.06 -19.81
CA PRO A 175 -31.91 -40.30 -19.48
C PRO A 175 -32.47 -39.19 -18.58
N PRO A 176 -33.77 -38.86 -18.65
CA PRO A 176 -34.37 -37.78 -17.88
C PRO A 176 -34.46 -38.15 -16.39
N GLY A 177 -33.49 -37.69 -15.59
CA GLY A 177 -33.36 -38.00 -14.17
C GLY A 177 -33.23 -36.76 -13.26
N ASN A 178 -34.37 -36.19 -12.84
CA ASN A 178 -34.55 -35.34 -11.65
C ASN A 178 -33.43 -34.30 -11.33
N SER A 179 -33.11 -33.40 -12.25
CA SER A 179 -32.14 -32.29 -12.06
C SER A 179 -32.77 -30.89 -11.88
N THR A 180 -34.10 -30.80 -11.82
CA THR A 180 -34.92 -29.59 -12.06
C THR A 180 -34.80 -28.41 -11.06
N HIS A 181 -33.81 -28.41 -10.17
CA HIS A 181 -33.59 -27.33 -9.18
C HIS A 181 -32.30 -26.51 -9.44
N LEU A 182 -31.45 -26.91 -10.39
CA LEU A 182 -30.18 -26.23 -10.70
C LEU A 182 -30.11 -25.61 -12.10
N ASP A 183 -31.03 -25.96 -13.00
CA ASP A 183 -31.14 -25.32 -14.32
C ASP A 183 -31.30 -23.80 -14.17
N GLY A 184 -30.55 -23.04 -14.98
CA GLY A 184 -30.52 -21.56 -14.91
C GLY A 184 -29.86 -20.97 -13.66
N ARG A 185 -29.31 -21.77 -12.73
CA ARG A 185 -28.60 -21.26 -11.52
C ARG A 185 -27.08 -21.31 -11.62
N VAL A 186 -26.50 -22.15 -12.47
CA VAL A 186 -25.04 -22.30 -12.63
C VAL A 186 -24.58 -21.55 -13.88
N PHE A 187 -23.60 -20.67 -13.70
CA PHE A 187 -23.04 -19.77 -14.71
C PHE A 187 -21.60 -20.17 -15.05
N LEU A 188 -21.33 -20.37 -16.35
CA LEU A 188 -20.05 -20.87 -16.89
C LEU A 188 -19.59 -22.19 -16.23
N HIS A 189 -20.52 -23.07 -15.89
CA HIS A 189 -20.31 -24.38 -15.24
C HIS A 189 -19.72 -24.36 -13.80
N GLU A 190 -19.01 -23.30 -13.39
CA GLU A 190 -18.30 -23.23 -12.09
C GLU A 190 -18.87 -22.22 -11.07
N ASN A 191 -19.74 -21.29 -11.49
CA ASN A 191 -20.16 -20.16 -10.64
C ASN A 191 -21.66 -20.27 -10.33
N LEU A 192 -22.03 -20.39 -9.07
CA LEU A 192 -23.42 -20.42 -8.62
C LEU A 192 -23.99 -19.01 -8.49
N MET A 193 -25.18 -18.75 -9.05
CA MET A 193 -25.90 -17.49 -8.83
C MET A 193 -26.62 -17.48 -7.48
N LEU A 194 -26.37 -16.44 -6.68
CA LEU A 194 -26.95 -16.26 -5.34
C LEU A 194 -28.25 -15.46 -5.40
N GLY A 195 -29.31 -16.13 -5.83
CA GLY A 195 -30.58 -15.50 -6.20
C GLY A 195 -30.60 -15.07 -7.68
N PRO A 196 -31.78 -14.79 -8.24
CA PRO A 196 -31.87 -14.23 -9.58
C PRO A 196 -31.38 -12.76 -9.60
N PRO A 197 -31.02 -12.20 -10.77
CA PRO A 197 -30.63 -10.79 -10.87
C PRO A 197 -31.75 -9.82 -10.44
N ARG A 198 -31.38 -8.60 -10.06
CA ARG A 198 -32.30 -7.50 -9.69
C ARG A 198 -32.06 -6.29 -10.58
N LEU A 199 -33.14 -5.66 -11.03
CA LEU A 199 -33.13 -4.30 -11.57
C LEU A 199 -33.54 -3.32 -10.46
N ARG A 200 -32.82 -2.19 -10.33
CA ARG A 200 -33.12 -1.13 -9.35
C ARG A 200 -33.04 0.26 -10.01
N GLN A 201 -34.03 1.10 -9.77
CA GLN A 201 -34.14 2.46 -10.32
C GLN A 201 -34.25 3.52 -9.21
N ILE A 202 -33.57 4.66 -9.39
CA ILE A 202 -33.77 5.87 -8.59
C ILE A 202 -34.24 7.02 -9.51
N ARG A 203 -35.29 7.74 -9.06
CA ARG A 203 -36.04 8.72 -9.85
C ARG A 203 -36.26 10.02 -9.06
N VAL A 204 -36.19 11.16 -9.74
CA VAL A 204 -36.45 12.51 -9.20
C VAL A 204 -37.89 12.93 -9.47
N ARG A 205 -38.47 13.71 -8.55
CA ARG A 205 -39.85 14.20 -8.66
C ARG A 205 -40.04 15.12 -9.86
N LYS A 206 -41.24 15.06 -10.44
CA LYS A 206 -41.73 16.03 -11.41
C LYS A 206 -41.69 17.44 -10.82
N ASP A 207 -41.34 18.39 -11.68
CA ASP A 207 -41.38 19.84 -11.46
C ASP A 207 -40.56 20.30 -10.25
N THR A 208 -39.38 19.67 -10.13
CA THR A 208 -38.35 19.96 -9.13
C THR A 208 -37.43 21.13 -9.49
N CYS A 209 -37.33 21.49 -10.78
CA CYS A 209 -36.55 22.61 -11.26
C CYS A 209 -37.43 23.75 -11.82
N PHE A 210 -36.93 24.98 -11.71
CA PHE A 210 -37.60 26.18 -12.22
C PHE A 210 -37.52 26.26 -13.76
N VAL A 211 -38.68 26.29 -14.41
CA VAL A 211 -38.79 26.59 -15.85
C VAL A 211 -39.03 28.08 -16.00
N ASN A 212 -38.19 28.76 -16.79
CA ASN A 212 -38.40 30.16 -17.14
C ASN A 212 -39.64 30.32 -18.03
N ASP A 213 -40.47 31.34 -17.75
CA ASP A 213 -41.77 31.59 -18.41
C ASP A 213 -41.72 31.56 -19.94
N ALA A 214 -40.61 32.02 -20.55
CA ALA A 214 -40.42 32.01 -22.00
C ALA A 214 -40.43 30.59 -22.61
N PHE A 215 -40.07 29.57 -21.83
CA PHE A 215 -39.93 28.18 -22.28
C PHE A 215 -41.04 27.24 -21.81
N ILE A 216 -41.97 27.69 -20.95
CA ILE A 216 -43.09 26.87 -20.45
C ILE A 216 -43.93 26.29 -21.60
N ARG A 217 -44.06 27.01 -22.73
CA ARG A 217 -44.76 26.54 -23.94
C ARG A 217 -44.12 25.33 -24.65
N TYR A 218 -42.86 25.02 -24.33
CA TYR A 218 -42.10 23.91 -24.93
C TYR A 218 -41.83 22.78 -23.93
N PHE A 219 -41.73 23.10 -22.62
CA PHE A 219 -41.39 22.15 -21.57
C PHE A 219 -42.46 22.13 -20.47
N ASN A 220 -43.48 21.30 -20.66
CA ASN A 220 -44.57 21.11 -19.69
C ASN A 220 -44.13 20.45 -18.37
N THR A 221 -42.93 19.86 -18.30
CA THR A 221 -42.38 19.24 -17.08
C THR A 221 -40.86 19.38 -16.95
N CYS A 222 -40.42 19.70 -15.72
CA CYS A 222 -39.02 19.83 -15.33
C CYS A 222 -38.58 18.67 -14.42
N TYR A 223 -37.32 18.25 -14.50
CA TYR A 223 -36.73 17.30 -13.55
C TYR A 223 -35.28 17.70 -13.26
N ASP A 224 -34.95 18.00 -12.02
CA ASP A 224 -33.61 18.46 -11.62
C ASP A 224 -32.57 17.32 -11.66
N SER A 225 -31.31 17.68 -11.45
CA SER A 225 -30.25 16.84 -10.91
C SER A 225 -30.69 16.03 -9.67
N TYR A 226 -30.01 14.91 -9.40
CA TYR A 226 -30.32 14.11 -8.22
C TYR A 226 -29.95 14.86 -6.93
N SER A 227 -30.91 14.95 -6.01
CA SER A 227 -30.66 15.30 -4.61
C SER A 227 -31.63 14.53 -3.72
N ALA A 228 -31.23 14.20 -2.49
CA ALA A 228 -32.08 13.49 -1.54
C ALA A 228 -33.39 14.25 -1.21
N SER A 229 -33.38 15.58 -1.34
CA SER A 229 -34.58 16.43 -1.24
C SER A 229 -35.53 16.33 -2.43
N ALA A 230 -35.03 16.02 -3.63
CA ALA A 230 -35.78 15.98 -4.89
C ALA A 230 -36.26 14.56 -5.28
N GLU A 231 -35.81 13.50 -4.61
CA GLU A 231 -36.14 12.10 -4.91
C GLU A 231 -37.65 11.78 -4.82
N GLU A 232 -38.15 10.90 -5.70
CA GLU A 232 -39.56 10.49 -5.74
C GLU A 232 -39.84 9.18 -5.00
N ILE A 233 -40.46 9.31 -3.82
CA ILE A 233 -40.83 8.21 -2.92
C ILE A 233 -42.35 7.95 -3.02
N ILE A 234 -42.79 7.36 -4.14
CA ILE A 234 -44.16 6.89 -4.34
C ILE A 234 -44.18 5.36 -4.15
N LYS A 235 -45.30 4.81 -3.66
CA LYS A 235 -45.42 3.36 -3.34
C LYS A 235 -45.04 2.43 -4.50
N SER A 236 -45.34 2.81 -5.74
CA SER A 236 -44.96 2.05 -6.94
C SER A 236 -44.83 2.96 -8.17
N HIS A 237 -43.95 2.56 -9.10
CA HIS A 237 -43.75 3.19 -10.41
C HIS A 237 -43.56 2.10 -11.47
N GLY A 238 -44.33 2.14 -12.56
CA GLY A 238 -44.24 1.15 -13.65
C GLY A 238 -44.43 -0.32 -13.24
N GLY A 239 -45.14 -0.59 -12.13
CA GLY A 239 -45.32 -1.92 -11.55
C GLY A 239 -44.26 -2.31 -10.51
N ALA A 240 -43.11 -1.63 -10.46
CA ALA A 240 -42.10 -1.84 -9.42
C ALA A 240 -42.56 -1.22 -8.09
N PRO A 241 -42.51 -1.92 -6.93
CA PRO A 241 -42.66 -1.30 -5.62
C PRO A 241 -41.40 -0.51 -5.25
N PHE A 242 -41.57 0.60 -4.52
CA PHE A 242 -40.45 1.26 -3.85
C PHE A 242 -40.07 0.46 -2.59
N ARG A 243 -38.77 0.15 -2.43
CA ARG A 243 -38.20 -0.45 -1.22
C ARG A 243 -37.14 0.51 -0.67
N THR A 244 -37.06 0.65 0.66
CA THR A 244 -36.06 1.49 1.32
C THR A 244 -34.68 0.82 1.33
N MET A 245 -33.62 1.63 1.48
CA MET A 245 -32.23 1.18 1.55
C MET A 245 -32.00 0.06 2.59
N LYS A 246 -32.71 0.15 3.73
CA LYS A 246 -32.64 -0.81 4.85
C LYS A 246 -33.35 -2.12 4.58
N GLU A 247 -34.51 -2.08 3.91
CA GLU A 247 -35.24 -3.29 3.48
C GLU A 247 -34.48 -4.07 2.39
N LEU A 248 -33.60 -3.38 1.66
CA LEU A 248 -32.72 -3.94 0.64
C LEU A 248 -31.37 -4.46 1.20
N ASP A 249 -31.04 -4.26 2.48
CA ASP A 249 -29.69 -4.43 3.08
C ASP A 249 -28.58 -3.90 2.14
N SER A 250 -28.81 -2.70 1.61
CA SER A 250 -28.00 -2.07 0.56
C SER A 250 -27.16 -0.92 1.08
N THR A 251 -26.05 -0.60 0.40
CA THR A 251 -25.11 0.46 0.82
C THR A 251 -25.14 1.66 -0.15
N PRO A 252 -24.68 2.86 0.27
CA PRO A 252 -24.73 4.05 -0.57
C PRO A 252 -23.87 3.89 -1.82
N LEU A 253 -24.41 4.26 -2.98
CA LEU A 253 -23.75 4.09 -4.27
C LEU A 253 -22.99 5.37 -4.64
N TRP A 254 -21.67 5.27 -4.76
CA TRP A 254 -20.78 6.37 -5.15
C TRP A 254 -20.51 6.27 -6.65
N THR A 255 -21.07 7.18 -7.43
CA THR A 255 -21.04 7.18 -8.90
C THR A 255 -20.15 8.30 -9.46
N VAL A 256 -20.21 8.56 -10.77
CA VAL A 256 -19.41 9.60 -11.41
C VAL A 256 -19.90 11.01 -11.06
N LEU A 257 -21.21 11.21 -10.94
CA LEU A 257 -21.80 12.52 -10.65
C LEU A 257 -22.22 12.69 -9.18
N ASN A 258 -22.83 11.66 -8.56
CA ASN A 258 -23.48 11.78 -7.26
C ASN A 258 -23.25 10.60 -6.31
N VAL A 259 -23.62 10.78 -5.03
CA VAL A 259 -23.75 9.71 -4.04
C VAL A 259 -25.23 9.47 -3.76
N TYR A 260 -25.72 8.29 -4.12
CA TYR A 260 -27.11 7.90 -3.91
C TYR A 260 -27.22 7.17 -2.56
N THR A 261 -28.05 7.71 -1.66
CA THR A 261 -28.08 7.36 -0.22
C THR A 261 -29.38 6.68 0.20
N THR A 262 -30.14 6.19 -0.77
CA THR A 262 -31.54 5.78 -0.64
C THR A 262 -31.79 4.39 -1.24
N GLY A 263 -33.06 3.96 -1.28
CA GLY A 263 -33.44 2.64 -1.75
C GLY A 263 -33.66 2.61 -3.26
N GLY A 264 -34.92 2.48 -3.68
CA GLY A 264 -35.35 2.64 -5.07
C GLY A 264 -36.54 1.76 -5.43
N TYR A 265 -36.95 1.87 -6.69
CA TYR A 265 -37.93 0.96 -7.30
C TYR A 265 -37.20 -0.31 -7.74
N THR A 266 -37.57 -1.47 -7.21
CA THR A 266 -36.84 -2.73 -7.48
C THR A 266 -37.72 -3.80 -8.08
N ILE A 267 -37.19 -4.48 -9.10
CA ILE A 267 -37.79 -5.66 -9.71
C ILE A 267 -36.76 -6.79 -9.66
N ASP A 268 -37.16 -7.89 -9.04
CA ASP A 268 -36.40 -9.13 -9.03
C ASP A 268 -36.72 -9.89 -10.35
N LEU A 269 -35.69 -10.33 -11.07
CA LEU A 269 -35.82 -11.19 -12.26
C LEU A 269 -35.98 -12.66 -11.82
N THR A 270 -35.88 -13.59 -12.78
CA THR A 270 -35.99 -15.03 -12.57
C THR A 270 -34.75 -15.77 -13.10
N TYR A 271 -34.69 -17.09 -12.93
CA TYR A 271 -33.65 -17.94 -13.53
C TYR A 271 -33.96 -18.35 -14.98
N ASP A 272 -35.14 -18.03 -15.52
CA ASP A 272 -35.53 -18.37 -16.90
C ASP A 272 -35.30 -17.19 -17.87
N LYS A 273 -34.74 -17.49 -19.04
CA LYS A 273 -34.51 -16.52 -20.12
C LYS A 273 -35.80 -15.96 -20.70
N GLU A 274 -36.84 -16.77 -20.91
CA GLU A 274 -38.06 -16.31 -21.60
C GLU A 274 -38.91 -15.41 -20.70
N ALA A 275 -39.10 -15.79 -19.44
CA ALA A 275 -39.69 -14.95 -18.39
C ALA A 275 -38.93 -13.63 -18.24
N ASN A 276 -37.60 -13.66 -18.19
CA ASN A 276 -36.78 -12.45 -18.10
C ASN A 276 -36.92 -11.54 -19.33
N LEU A 277 -36.93 -12.10 -20.54
CA LEU A 277 -37.17 -11.36 -21.78
C LEU A 277 -38.56 -10.72 -21.81
N LYS A 278 -39.57 -11.38 -21.23
CA LYS A 278 -40.91 -10.81 -21.08
C LYS A 278 -40.90 -9.64 -20.09
N ILE A 279 -40.36 -9.82 -18.88
CA ILE A 279 -40.27 -8.76 -17.86
C ILE A 279 -39.56 -7.51 -18.41
N VAL A 280 -38.41 -7.67 -19.09
CA VAL A 280 -37.66 -6.54 -19.66
C VAL A 280 -38.44 -5.84 -20.79
N LYS A 281 -39.16 -6.58 -21.64
CA LYS A 281 -40.05 -5.99 -22.67
C LYS A 281 -41.22 -5.23 -22.05
N ASP A 282 -41.89 -5.81 -21.05
CA ASP A 282 -43.01 -5.18 -20.37
C ASP A 282 -42.57 -3.88 -19.68
N LEU A 283 -41.36 -3.81 -19.11
CA LEU A 283 -40.81 -2.57 -18.54
C LEU A 283 -40.39 -1.52 -19.58
N LYS A 284 -39.87 -1.95 -20.74
CA LYS A 284 -39.60 -1.07 -21.88
C LYS A 284 -40.90 -0.45 -22.41
N ASN A 285 -41.95 -1.25 -22.53
CA ASN A 285 -43.29 -0.85 -22.98
C ASN A 285 -44.01 0.06 -21.96
N ASN A 286 -43.90 -0.22 -20.67
CA ASN A 286 -44.49 0.58 -19.59
C ASN A 286 -43.73 1.89 -19.30
N HIS A 287 -42.71 2.23 -20.10
CA HIS A 287 -41.82 3.39 -19.88
C HIS A 287 -41.27 3.48 -18.45
N TRP A 288 -40.82 2.35 -17.89
CA TRP A 288 -40.29 2.30 -16.52
C TRP A 288 -39.16 3.31 -16.31
N LEU A 289 -38.23 3.38 -17.25
CA LEU A 289 -37.24 4.45 -17.37
C LEU A 289 -37.82 5.65 -18.13
N ASP A 290 -37.81 6.82 -17.49
CA ASP A 290 -38.43 8.08 -17.93
C ASP A 290 -37.47 9.28 -17.83
N ARG A 291 -37.93 10.49 -18.18
CA ARG A 291 -37.14 11.74 -18.04
C ARG A 291 -36.72 12.09 -16.60
N GLY A 292 -37.44 11.61 -15.59
CA GLY A 292 -37.08 11.79 -14.18
C GLY A 292 -36.06 10.80 -13.63
N SER A 293 -35.79 9.72 -14.36
CA SER A 293 -34.84 8.69 -13.95
C SER A 293 -33.42 9.26 -13.87
N ARG A 294 -32.69 8.91 -12.80
CA ARG A 294 -31.30 9.36 -12.59
C ARG A 294 -30.31 8.21 -12.43
N LEU A 295 -30.78 7.06 -11.97
CA LEU A 295 -29.96 5.86 -11.85
C LEU A 295 -30.77 4.63 -12.24
N CYS A 296 -30.20 3.78 -13.08
CA CYS A 296 -30.64 2.41 -13.28
C CYS A 296 -29.48 1.48 -12.95
N LEU A 297 -29.74 0.44 -12.16
CA LEU A 297 -28.80 -0.63 -11.83
C LEU A 297 -29.34 -1.97 -12.28
N LEU A 298 -28.42 -2.81 -12.72
CA LEU A 298 -28.54 -4.26 -12.78
C LEU A 298 -27.56 -4.86 -11.77
N GLU A 299 -28.08 -5.63 -10.82
CA GLU A 299 -27.34 -6.16 -9.68
C GLU A 299 -27.51 -7.69 -9.61
N PHE A 300 -26.42 -8.46 -9.56
CA PHE A 300 -26.45 -9.90 -9.30
C PHE A 300 -25.19 -10.36 -8.56
N ASN A 301 -25.29 -11.51 -7.90
CA ASN A 301 -24.25 -12.02 -7.01
C ASN A 301 -23.88 -13.45 -7.39
N LEU A 302 -22.59 -13.75 -7.40
CA LEU A 302 -22.03 -15.06 -7.72
C LEU A 302 -21.28 -15.65 -6.53
N TYR A 303 -21.23 -16.98 -6.47
CA TYR A 303 -20.33 -17.75 -5.61
C TYR A 303 -19.54 -18.74 -6.46
N ASN A 304 -18.21 -18.68 -6.38
CA ASN A 304 -17.34 -19.67 -7.01
C ASN A 304 -16.91 -20.68 -5.94
N GLU A 305 -17.40 -21.92 -6.06
CA GLU A 305 -17.16 -22.98 -5.07
C GLU A 305 -15.70 -23.45 -5.10
N ASN A 306 -15.08 -23.53 -6.29
CA ASN A 306 -13.69 -23.90 -6.50
C ASN A 306 -12.67 -23.01 -5.77
N THR A 307 -13.06 -21.79 -5.39
CA THR A 307 -12.17 -20.83 -4.70
C THR A 307 -12.70 -20.27 -3.38
N ASP A 308 -13.91 -20.68 -2.96
CA ASP A 308 -14.63 -20.13 -1.80
C ASP A 308 -14.79 -18.57 -1.85
N ILE A 309 -15.06 -18.01 -3.04
CA ILE A 309 -15.17 -16.54 -3.25
C ILE A 309 -16.60 -16.13 -3.60
N PHE A 310 -17.12 -15.17 -2.85
CA PHE A 310 -18.31 -14.39 -3.20
C PHE A 310 -17.93 -13.23 -4.11
N GLN A 311 -18.77 -12.91 -5.08
CA GLN A 311 -18.65 -11.74 -5.94
C GLN A 311 -20.00 -11.02 -6.07
N SER A 312 -19.99 -9.71 -5.92
CA SER A 312 -21.12 -8.84 -6.25
C SER A 312 -20.82 -8.06 -7.52
N LEU A 313 -21.76 -8.07 -8.46
CA LEU A 313 -21.65 -7.40 -9.75
C LEU A 313 -22.77 -6.36 -9.87
N LYS A 314 -22.39 -5.11 -10.14
CA LYS A 314 -23.30 -3.98 -10.34
C LYS A 314 -22.96 -3.27 -11.64
N PHE A 315 -23.94 -3.21 -12.53
CA PHE A 315 -23.89 -2.49 -13.79
C PHE A 315 -24.80 -1.27 -13.66
N ILE A 316 -24.19 -0.10 -13.61
CA ILE A 316 -24.82 1.18 -13.28
C ILE A 316 -24.90 2.02 -14.55
N ALA A 317 -26.11 2.47 -14.89
CA ALA A 317 -26.35 3.52 -15.87
C ALA A 317 -26.82 4.78 -15.12
N GLU A 318 -25.93 5.76 -14.99
CA GLU A 318 -26.26 7.08 -14.44
C GLU A 318 -26.79 7.98 -15.56
N ILE A 319 -27.93 8.64 -15.32
CA ILE A 319 -28.65 9.46 -16.29
C ILE A 319 -28.59 10.92 -15.80
N PRO A 320 -27.60 11.73 -16.20
CA PRO A 320 -27.60 13.17 -15.93
C PRO A 320 -28.88 13.86 -16.44
N PRO A 321 -29.26 15.01 -15.85
CA PRO A 321 -30.42 15.79 -16.31
C PRO A 321 -30.28 16.34 -17.75
N THR A 322 -29.10 16.22 -18.36
CA THR A 322 -28.84 16.49 -19.79
C THR A 322 -29.37 15.40 -20.73
N GLY A 323 -29.78 14.23 -20.22
CA GLY A 323 -30.48 13.18 -20.97
C GLY A 323 -29.60 12.10 -21.63
N GLY A 324 -28.27 12.19 -21.53
CA GLY A 324 -27.36 11.10 -21.89
C GLY A 324 -27.31 10.00 -20.82
N VAL A 325 -26.61 8.91 -21.11
CA VAL A 325 -26.29 7.83 -20.17
C VAL A 325 -24.77 7.76 -19.93
N LEU A 326 -24.38 7.52 -18.67
CA LEU A 326 -23.01 7.29 -18.24
C LEU A 326 -22.89 5.87 -17.65
N PRO A 327 -22.27 4.91 -18.36
CA PRO A 327 -22.09 3.55 -17.86
C PRO A 327 -20.92 3.45 -16.85
N GLN A 328 -21.15 2.76 -15.73
CA GLN A 328 -20.15 2.43 -14.71
C GLN A 328 -20.34 1.00 -14.21
N SER A 329 -19.28 0.20 -14.16
CA SER A 329 -19.30 -1.16 -13.61
C SER A 329 -18.58 -1.22 -12.27
N GLN A 330 -19.23 -1.77 -11.24
CA GLN A 330 -18.64 -2.05 -9.93
C GLN A 330 -18.70 -3.55 -9.66
N LEU A 331 -17.52 -4.19 -9.60
CA LEU A 331 -17.37 -5.60 -9.26
C LEU A 331 -16.56 -5.71 -7.96
N GLN A 332 -17.06 -6.46 -6.98
CA GLN A 332 -16.44 -6.60 -5.66
C GLN A 332 -16.40 -8.05 -5.22
N THR A 333 -15.21 -8.54 -4.84
CA THR A 333 -15.00 -9.92 -4.34
C THR A 333 -14.72 -9.95 -2.84
N VAL A 334 -15.27 -10.95 -2.16
CA VAL A 334 -15.12 -11.21 -0.72
C VAL A 334 -14.82 -12.70 -0.52
N LYS A 335 -13.94 -13.06 0.42
CA LYS A 335 -13.74 -14.47 0.78
C LYS A 335 -14.93 -14.98 1.59
N HIS A 336 -15.32 -16.24 1.40
CA HIS A 336 -16.27 -16.87 2.32
C HIS A 336 -15.71 -16.94 3.74
N PHE A 337 -14.46 -17.38 3.89
CA PHE A 337 -13.83 -17.58 5.19
C PHE A 337 -13.09 -16.34 5.70
N SER A 338 -13.24 -16.07 7.00
CA SER A 338 -12.47 -15.07 7.76
C SER A 338 -11.33 -15.76 8.52
N PHE A 339 -10.40 -15.01 9.13
CA PHE A 339 -9.24 -15.57 9.84
C PHE A 339 -9.58 -16.60 10.94
N ILE A 340 -10.78 -16.52 11.51
CA ILE A 340 -11.27 -17.41 12.59
C ILE A 340 -11.78 -18.76 12.04
N SER A 341 -12.12 -18.82 10.75
CA SER A 341 -12.77 -19.97 10.11
C SER A 341 -12.01 -20.47 8.86
N ASP A 342 -10.73 -20.10 8.72
CA ASP A 342 -9.87 -20.46 7.60
C ASP A 342 -9.65 -21.99 7.56
N LYS A 343 -9.89 -22.62 6.40
CA LYS A 343 -9.67 -24.06 6.18
C LYS A 343 -8.19 -24.46 6.37
N SER A 344 -7.25 -23.53 6.20
CA SER A 344 -5.82 -23.81 6.29
C SER A 344 -5.28 -23.76 7.72
N LEU A 345 -4.96 -24.93 8.27
CA LEU A 345 -4.32 -25.06 9.60
C LEU A 345 -3.05 -24.22 9.73
N TYR A 346 -2.25 -24.11 8.67
CA TYR A 346 -1.04 -23.29 8.65
C TYR A 346 -1.35 -21.80 8.85
N MET A 347 -2.33 -21.27 8.11
CA MET A 347 -2.72 -19.86 8.23
C MET A 347 -3.35 -19.56 9.59
N SER A 348 -4.18 -20.47 10.09
CA SER A 348 -4.76 -20.39 11.44
C SER A 348 -3.71 -20.29 12.56
N VAL A 349 -2.60 -21.05 12.47
CA VAL A 349 -1.47 -20.91 13.40
C VAL A 349 -0.77 -19.54 13.26
N VAL A 350 -0.60 -19.04 12.04
CA VAL A 350 -0.03 -17.69 11.80
C VAL A 350 -0.91 -16.59 12.38
N TYR A 351 -2.24 -16.64 12.22
CA TYR A 351 -3.16 -15.66 12.83
C TYR A 351 -3.08 -15.67 14.35
N ILE A 352 -3.07 -16.86 14.98
CA ILE A 352 -2.96 -17.00 16.44
C ILE A 352 -1.66 -16.37 16.95
N PHE A 353 -0.52 -16.69 16.33
CA PHE A 353 0.77 -16.15 16.75
C PHE A 353 0.90 -14.64 16.48
N TRP A 354 0.28 -14.13 15.42
CA TRP A 354 0.18 -12.68 15.17
C TRP A 354 -0.61 -11.96 16.26
N TYR A 355 -1.79 -12.46 16.66
CA TYR A 355 -2.56 -11.86 17.76
C TYR A 355 -1.85 -11.94 19.11
N ILE A 356 -1.09 -13.01 19.39
CA ILE A 356 -0.22 -13.09 20.59
C ILE A 356 0.81 -11.95 20.58
N MET A 357 1.43 -11.66 19.43
CA MET A 357 2.36 -10.54 19.30
C MET A 357 1.67 -9.17 19.46
N VAL A 358 0.44 -9.00 18.97
CA VAL A 358 -0.37 -7.78 19.20
C VAL A 358 -0.64 -7.56 20.70
N VAL A 359 -1.00 -8.61 21.44
CA VAL A 359 -1.20 -8.54 22.90
C VAL A 359 0.12 -8.20 23.63
N TYR A 360 1.24 -8.80 23.22
CA TYR A 360 2.56 -8.46 23.74
C TYR A 360 2.92 -6.98 23.54
N TYR A 361 2.71 -6.43 22.33
CA TYR A 361 2.94 -5.01 22.09
C TYR A 361 1.98 -4.11 22.89
N CYS A 362 0.71 -4.49 23.04
CA CYS A 362 -0.24 -3.75 23.87
C CYS A 362 0.22 -3.66 25.34
N ILE A 363 0.77 -4.74 25.90
CA ILE A 363 1.32 -4.76 27.26
C ILE A 363 2.55 -3.84 27.37
N ASN A 364 3.46 -3.88 26.38
CA ASN A 364 4.63 -2.99 26.34
C ASN A 364 4.23 -1.52 26.25
N GLU A 365 3.32 -1.18 25.34
CA GLU A 365 2.82 0.17 25.09
C GLU A 365 2.18 0.77 26.36
N PHE A 366 1.29 0.00 26.99
CA PHE A 366 0.63 0.38 28.24
C PHE A 366 1.62 0.60 29.39
N ASN A 367 2.69 -0.20 29.46
CA ASN A 367 3.77 -0.02 30.41
C ASN A 367 4.64 1.22 30.11
N GLU A 368 4.87 1.60 28.86
CA GLU A 368 5.58 2.85 28.51
C GLU A 368 4.72 4.09 28.80
N ILE A 369 3.42 4.05 28.46
CA ILE A 369 2.45 5.11 28.79
C ILE A 369 2.40 5.36 30.31
N ARG A 370 2.36 4.28 31.11
CA ARG A 370 2.40 4.35 32.58
C ARG A 370 3.71 4.97 33.10
N LYS A 371 4.86 4.60 32.53
CA LYS A 371 6.19 5.09 32.96
C LYS A 371 6.49 6.54 32.55
N THR A 372 5.98 6.99 31.40
CA THR A 372 6.31 8.31 30.82
C THR A 372 5.23 9.37 31.02
N GLY A 373 3.99 8.96 31.31
CA GLY A 373 2.83 9.82 31.46
C GLY A 373 2.19 10.20 30.11
N ALA A 374 0.90 9.92 29.96
CA ALA A 374 0.17 10.02 28.68
C ALA A 374 0.37 11.36 27.93
N LYS A 375 0.33 12.51 28.62
CA LYS A 375 0.53 13.85 28.01
C LYS A 375 1.91 14.02 27.36
N LYS A 376 2.94 13.30 27.83
CA LYS A 376 4.28 13.32 27.24
C LYS A 376 4.42 12.27 26.14
N TYR A 377 3.82 11.09 26.34
CA TYR A 377 3.80 9.98 25.39
C TYR A 377 3.23 10.40 24.01
N PHE A 378 1.99 10.92 23.98
CA PHE A 378 1.32 11.30 22.73
C PHE A 378 1.91 12.52 22.01
N LYS A 379 2.93 13.20 22.57
CA LYS A 379 3.68 14.26 21.87
C LYS A 379 4.77 13.70 20.95
N SER A 380 5.07 12.40 21.01
CA SER A 380 6.00 11.72 20.10
C SER A 380 5.26 11.10 18.92
N ILE A 381 5.62 11.50 17.70
CA ILE A 381 5.00 11.02 16.46
C ILE A 381 5.19 9.50 16.29
N LEU A 382 6.35 8.96 16.69
CA LEU A 382 6.64 7.53 16.60
C LEU A 382 5.77 6.70 17.55
N ASN A 383 5.53 7.21 18.76
CA ASN A 383 4.67 6.60 19.76
C ASN A 383 3.18 6.68 19.36
N LEU A 384 2.77 7.77 18.69
CA LEU A 384 1.44 7.87 18.08
C LEU A 384 1.25 6.84 16.95
N LEU A 385 2.28 6.61 16.13
CA LEU A 385 2.27 5.59 15.08
C LEU A 385 2.18 4.17 15.66
N ASP A 386 2.89 3.88 16.75
CA ASP A 386 2.80 2.61 17.47
C ASP A 386 1.36 2.36 18.00
N CYS A 387 0.72 3.38 18.59
CA CYS A 387 -0.68 3.32 19.02
C CYS A 387 -1.68 3.16 17.85
N VAL A 388 -1.45 3.81 16.70
CA VAL A 388 -2.32 3.66 15.51
C VAL A 388 -2.22 2.26 14.93
N ILE A 389 -1.03 1.66 14.87
CA ILE A 389 -0.84 0.26 14.45
C ILE A 389 -1.66 -0.68 15.35
N LEU A 390 -1.57 -0.52 16.68
CA LEU A 390 -2.34 -1.33 17.63
C LEU A 390 -3.86 -1.17 17.45
N LEU A 391 -4.35 0.06 17.26
CA LEU A 391 -5.77 0.33 17.01
C LEU A 391 -6.27 -0.41 15.76
N MET A 392 -5.52 -0.36 14.66
CA MET A 392 -5.88 -1.02 13.40
C MET A 392 -5.89 -2.55 13.56
N CYS A 393 -4.99 -3.14 14.35
CA CYS A 393 -5.02 -4.56 14.69
C CYS A 393 -6.26 -4.97 15.49
N TYR A 394 -6.74 -4.13 16.42
CA TYR A 394 -7.97 -4.41 17.17
C TYR A 394 -9.24 -4.22 16.32
N LEU A 395 -9.25 -3.26 15.39
CA LEU A 395 -10.34 -3.12 14.41
C LEU A 395 -10.39 -4.34 13.45
N ALA A 396 -9.22 -4.90 13.08
CA ALA A 396 -9.15 -6.15 12.32
C ALA A 396 -9.77 -7.34 13.07
N LEU A 397 -9.53 -7.47 14.39
CA LEU A 397 -10.16 -8.50 15.21
C LEU A 397 -11.69 -8.39 15.19
N VAL A 398 -12.22 -7.18 15.42
CA VAL A 398 -13.68 -6.91 15.43
C VAL A 398 -14.31 -7.25 14.07
N TYR A 399 -13.68 -6.86 12.96
CA TYR A 399 -14.16 -7.22 11.63
C TYR A 399 -14.18 -8.73 11.39
N ASN A 400 -13.12 -9.47 11.73
CA ASN A 400 -13.07 -10.92 11.49
C ASN A 400 -14.16 -11.70 12.27
N ILE A 401 -14.47 -11.25 13.50
CA ILE A 401 -15.58 -11.79 14.30
C ILE A 401 -16.93 -11.49 13.62
N TRP A 402 -17.16 -10.22 13.25
CA TRP A 402 -18.39 -9.79 12.59
C TRP A 402 -18.62 -10.50 11.24
N HIS A 403 -17.58 -10.61 10.42
CA HIS A 403 -17.62 -11.25 9.10
C HIS A 403 -18.03 -12.72 9.20
N THR A 404 -17.43 -13.47 10.12
CA THR A 404 -17.77 -14.88 10.37
C THR A 404 -19.24 -15.05 10.77
N ILE A 405 -19.80 -14.12 11.55
CA ILE A 405 -21.22 -14.12 11.93
C ILE A 405 -22.12 -13.73 10.73
N LYS A 406 -21.79 -12.66 10.01
CA LYS A 406 -22.59 -12.17 8.85
C LYS A 406 -22.63 -13.20 7.72
N VAL A 407 -21.51 -13.86 7.40
CA VAL A 407 -21.47 -14.92 6.37
C VAL A 407 -22.24 -16.16 6.83
N LYS A 408 -22.10 -16.60 8.09
CA LYS A 408 -22.88 -17.75 8.59
C LYS A 408 -24.38 -17.50 8.50
N ASN A 409 -24.83 -16.29 8.87
CA ASN A 409 -26.24 -15.89 8.81
C ASN A 409 -26.73 -15.69 7.36
N LEU A 410 -25.86 -15.28 6.44
CA LEU A 410 -26.18 -15.23 5.00
C LEU A 410 -26.40 -16.64 4.46
N VAL A 411 -25.46 -17.54 4.71
CA VAL A 411 -25.48 -18.91 4.15
C VAL A 411 -26.61 -19.75 4.72
N SER A 412 -27.00 -19.59 5.99
CA SER A 412 -28.21 -20.22 6.54
C SER A 412 -29.50 -19.76 5.84
N ASN A 413 -29.48 -18.57 5.25
CA ASN A 413 -30.65 -17.92 4.65
C ASN A 413 -30.71 -18.09 3.12
N LEU A 414 -29.79 -18.83 2.49
CA LEU A 414 -29.77 -19.13 1.04
C LEU A 414 -30.89 -20.10 0.58
N SER A 415 -32.02 -20.12 1.29
CA SER A 415 -33.06 -21.16 1.20
C SER A 415 -34.16 -20.90 0.17
N GLY A 416 -34.15 -19.76 -0.54
CA GLY A 416 -35.32 -19.30 -1.32
C GLY A 416 -35.02 -18.39 -2.51
N GLU A 417 -36.02 -18.24 -3.37
CA GLU A 417 -35.95 -17.79 -4.77
C GLU A 417 -35.70 -16.28 -5.00
N HIS A 418 -35.25 -15.55 -3.98
CA HIS A 418 -35.15 -14.09 -4.03
C HIS A 418 -33.70 -13.60 -4.04
N TYR A 419 -33.43 -12.49 -4.72
CA TYR A 419 -32.12 -11.83 -4.71
C TYR A 419 -31.68 -11.52 -3.27
N GLN A 420 -30.46 -11.93 -2.92
CA GLN A 420 -29.83 -11.62 -1.65
C GLN A 420 -28.70 -10.61 -1.85
N SER A 421 -28.72 -9.51 -1.11
CA SER A 421 -27.72 -8.44 -1.20
C SER A 421 -26.42 -8.80 -0.49
N LEU A 422 -25.31 -8.63 -1.20
CA LEU A 422 -23.96 -8.71 -0.62
C LEU A 422 -23.39 -7.33 -0.25
N ASP A 423 -24.05 -6.23 -0.66
CA ASP A 423 -23.69 -4.82 -0.43
C ASP A 423 -23.00 -4.54 0.91
N THR A 424 -23.69 -4.83 2.03
CA THR A 424 -23.18 -4.59 3.38
C THR A 424 -21.93 -5.41 3.67
N LEU A 425 -21.83 -6.65 3.18
CA LEU A 425 -20.64 -7.50 3.33
C LEU A 425 -19.47 -6.96 2.49
N CYS A 426 -19.70 -6.62 1.22
CA CYS A 426 -18.70 -6.09 0.29
C CYS A 426 -18.16 -4.72 0.73
N PHE A 427 -19.02 -3.85 1.28
CA PHE A 427 -18.65 -2.53 1.79
C PHE A 427 -17.71 -2.62 3.00
N TRP A 428 -18.10 -3.35 4.04
CA TRP A 428 -17.24 -3.56 5.22
C TRP A 428 -15.96 -4.32 4.87
N ASN A 429 -16.01 -5.27 3.92
CA ASN A 429 -14.80 -5.93 3.43
C ASN A 429 -13.86 -4.96 2.71
N THR A 430 -14.37 -4.03 1.91
CA THR A 430 -13.53 -3.02 1.24
C THR A 430 -12.79 -2.15 2.26
N ILE A 431 -13.52 -1.60 3.25
CA ILE A 431 -12.93 -0.83 4.36
C ILE A 431 -11.88 -1.67 5.12
N TYR A 432 -12.16 -2.95 5.37
CA TYR A 432 -11.21 -3.85 6.03
C TYR A 432 -9.92 -4.08 5.20
N VAL A 433 -10.01 -4.30 3.89
CA VAL A 433 -8.82 -4.46 3.05
C VAL A 433 -7.99 -3.17 3.03
N ASP A 434 -8.62 -2.02 2.87
CA ASP A 434 -7.92 -0.73 2.82
C ASP A 434 -7.24 -0.43 4.17
N MET A 435 -7.92 -0.72 5.28
CA MET A 435 -7.35 -0.67 6.63
C MET A 435 -6.16 -1.62 6.81
N MET A 436 -6.24 -2.85 6.30
CA MET A 436 -5.14 -3.83 6.36
C MET A 436 -3.95 -3.43 5.47
N ALA A 437 -4.19 -2.77 4.33
CA ALA A 437 -3.14 -2.22 3.47
C ALA A 437 -2.41 -1.04 4.15
N ILE A 438 -3.16 -0.14 4.80
CA ILE A 438 -2.58 0.95 5.62
C ILE A 438 -1.78 0.37 6.79
N LEU A 439 -2.29 -0.66 7.47
CA LEU A 439 -1.59 -1.36 8.55
C LEU A 439 -0.26 -1.96 8.07
N ALA A 440 -0.26 -2.65 6.92
CA ALA A 440 0.97 -3.19 6.31
C ALA A 440 1.99 -2.08 6.06
N PHE A 441 1.56 -0.98 5.44
CA PHE A 441 2.41 0.19 5.13
C PHE A 441 2.99 0.85 6.39
N LEU A 442 2.18 1.04 7.43
CA LEU A 442 2.63 1.61 8.71
C LEU A 442 3.62 0.69 9.44
N VAL A 443 3.41 -0.63 9.41
CA VAL A 443 4.35 -1.60 9.98
C VAL A 443 5.66 -1.65 9.19
N TRP A 444 5.63 -1.49 7.86
CA TRP A 444 6.86 -1.30 7.08
C TRP A 444 7.56 0.03 7.42
N ILE A 445 6.84 1.15 7.55
CA ILE A 445 7.42 2.44 7.99
C ILE A 445 8.04 2.34 9.40
N LYS A 446 7.48 1.55 10.30
CA LYS A 446 8.00 1.36 11.66
C LYS A 446 9.45 0.86 11.69
N ILE A 447 9.96 0.23 10.62
CA ILE A 447 11.39 -0.12 10.51
C ILE A 447 12.32 1.09 10.66
N PHE A 448 11.88 2.30 10.26
CA PHE A 448 12.65 3.53 10.43
C PHE A 448 12.91 3.92 11.89
N LYS A 449 12.09 3.43 12.86
CA LYS A 449 12.36 3.57 14.31
C LYS A 449 13.68 2.90 14.69
N PHE A 450 13.97 1.74 14.10
CA PHE A 450 15.13 0.90 14.40
C PHE A 450 16.34 1.18 13.50
N ILE A 451 16.14 1.69 12.28
CA ILE A 451 17.21 2.06 11.33
C ILE A 451 18.17 3.15 11.87
N SER A 452 17.85 3.78 13.00
CA SER A 452 18.72 4.72 13.74
C SER A 452 20.11 4.17 14.11
N PHE A 453 20.36 2.86 13.99
CA PHE A 453 21.70 2.29 14.08
C PHE A 453 22.68 2.78 12.97
N ASN A 454 22.20 3.20 11.79
CA ASN A 454 23.08 3.67 10.71
C ASN A 454 23.22 5.20 10.70
N LYS A 455 24.46 5.68 10.88
CA LYS A 455 24.86 7.10 10.81
C LYS A 455 24.33 7.84 9.57
N THR A 456 24.39 7.26 8.37
CA THR A 456 23.98 7.95 7.14
C THR A 456 22.47 8.16 7.07
N LEU A 457 21.69 7.28 7.71
CA LEU A 457 20.23 7.35 7.78
C LEU A 457 19.76 8.22 8.97
N VAL A 458 20.56 8.29 10.05
CA VAL A 458 20.43 9.32 11.10
C VAL A 458 20.72 10.72 10.52
N GLN A 459 21.72 10.86 9.65
CA GLN A 459 21.99 12.11 8.92
C GLN A 459 20.75 12.51 8.12
N PHE A 460 20.28 11.68 7.18
CA PHE A 460 19.08 11.94 6.37
C PHE A 460 17.83 12.31 7.20
N THR A 461 17.54 11.56 8.26
CA THR A 461 16.40 11.88 9.15
C THR A 461 16.60 13.22 9.87
N THR A 462 17.84 13.59 10.19
CA THR A 462 18.18 14.88 10.80
C THR A 462 18.09 16.03 9.80
N THR A 463 18.45 15.83 8.52
CA THR A 463 18.33 16.88 7.49
C THR A 463 16.87 17.24 7.24
N LEU A 464 16.02 16.22 7.04
CA LEU A 464 14.57 16.41 6.91
C LEU A 464 13.97 17.12 8.12
N LYS A 465 14.34 16.72 9.34
CA LYS A 465 13.85 17.36 10.57
C LYS A 465 14.30 18.83 10.71
N ARG A 466 15.48 19.18 10.20
CA ARG A 466 16.01 20.56 10.21
C ARG A 466 15.30 21.42 9.17
N CYS A 467 15.19 20.94 7.92
CA CYS A 467 14.60 21.71 6.82
C CYS A 467 13.07 21.82 6.89
N ALA A 468 12.39 20.95 7.64
CA ALA A 468 10.92 20.87 7.68
C ALA A 468 10.21 22.22 7.92
N LYS A 469 10.80 23.14 8.70
CA LYS A 469 10.23 24.47 8.94
C LYS A 469 10.27 25.34 7.67
N ASP A 470 11.44 25.40 7.04
CA ASP A 470 11.70 26.25 5.88
C ASP A 470 11.00 25.68 4.64
N LEU A 471 10.99 24.35 4.54
CA LEU A 471 10.22 23.58 3.55
C LEU A 471 8.72 23.82 3.67
N ALA A 472 8.16 23.90 4.89
CA ALA A 472 6.75 24.24 5.10
C ALA A 472 6.40 25.67 4.64
N GLY A 473 7.29 26.64 4.90
CA GLY A 473 7.16 28.01 4.38
C GLY A 473 7.16 28.06 2.85
N PHE A 474 8.09 27.35 2.21
CA PHE A 474 8.12 27.21 0.76
C PHE A 474 6.89 26.47 0.19
N SER A 475 6.44 25.41 0.88
CA SER A 475 5.30 24.60 0.44
C SER A 475 3.99 25.39 0.41
N LEU A 476 3.85 26.40 1.29
CA LEU A 476 2.74 27.35 1.22
C LEU A 476 2.81 28.23 -0.04
N MET A 477 3.98 28.75 -0.40
CA MET A 477 4.17 29.53 -1.64
C MET A 477 3.89 28.68 -2.88
N PHE A 478 4.42 27.44 -2.91
CA PHE A 478 4.14 26.46 -3.95
C PHE A 478 2.64 26.20 -4.08
N ALA A 479 1.95 25.91 -2.96
CA ALA A 479 0.53 25.60 -2.95
C ALA A 479 -0.34 26.75 -3.48
N ILE A 480 0.01 28.02 -3.21
CA ILE A 480 -0.72 29.18 -3.74
C ILE A 480 -0.61 29.22 -5.28
N VAL A 481 0.59 29.11 -5.84
CA VAL A 481 0.80 29.10 -7.30
C VAL A 481 0.12 27.88 -7.93
N PHE A 482 0.27 26.71 -7.31
CA PHE A 482 -0.29 25.45 -7.79
C PHE A 482 -1.83 25.48 -7.82
N LEU A 483 -2.49 25.93 -6.75
CA LEU A 483 -3.96 26.03 -6.71
C LEU A 483 -4.49 27.14 -7.64
N ALA A 484 -3.74 28.22 -7.87
CA ALA A 484 -4.10 29.24 -8.85
C ALA A 484 -4.09 28.68 -10.28
N TYR A 485 -3.07 27.90 -10.65
CA TYR A 485 -3.05 27.18 -11.93
C TYR A 485 -4.15 26.11 -12.02
N ALA A 486 -4.51 25.43 -10.92
CA ALA A 486 -5.59 24.44 -10.91
C ALA A 486 -6.95 25.08 -11.23
N GLN A 487 -7.22 26.24 -10.62
CA GLN A 487 -8.42 27.03 -10.89
C GLN A 487 -8.42 27.59 -12.32
N LEU A 488 -7.26 28.04 -12.82
CA LEU A 488 -7.11 28.52 -14.19
C LEU A 488 -7.36 27.41 -15.22
N GLY A 489 -6.81 26.22 -15.01
CA GLY A 489 -7.02 25.06 -15.90
C GLY A 489 -8.48 24.59 -15.93
N LEU A 490 -9.14 24.54 -14.76
CA LEU A 490 -10.57 24.27 -14.64
C LEU A 490 -11.40 25.26 -15.48
N LEU A 491 -11.13 26.57 -15.35
CA LEU A 491 -11.88 27.61 -16.06
C LEU A 491 -11.58 27.70 -17.56
N LEU A 492 -10.35 27.39 -18.00
CA LEU A 492 -9.95 27.43 -19.41
C LEU A 492 -10.34 26.17 -20.19
N PHE A 493 -10.32 25.00 -19.55
CA PHE A 493 -10.40 23.71 -20.25
C PHE A 493 -11.52 22.78 -19.77
N GLY A 494 -12.13 23.02 -18.60
CA GLY A 494 -13.05 22.07 -17.95
C GLY A 494 -14.29 21.68 -18.76
N THR A 495 -14.73 22.50 -19.72
CA THR A 495 -15.86 22.19 -20.62
C THR A 495 -15.48 21.34 -21.84
N LYS A 496 -14.19 21.04 -22.04
CA LYS A 496 -13.66 20.31 -23.22
C LYS A 496 -12.67 19.20 -22.86
N HIS A 497 -11.93 19.34 -21.77
CA HIS A 497 -10.84 18.43 -21.37
C HIS A 497 -11.26 17.63 -20.13
N PRO A 498 -11.38 16.28 -20.21
CA PRO A 498 -11.97 15.48 -19.14
C PRO A 498 -11.21 15.56 -17.81
N ASP A 499 -9.89 15.64 -17.86
CA ASP A 499 -9.04 15.75 -16.66
C ASP A 499 -9.18 17.09 -15.91
N PHE A 500 -9.69 18.15 -16.57
CA PHE A 500 -9.96 19.46 -15.97
C PHE A 500 -11.44 19.66 -15.59
N ARG A 501 -12.29 18.63 -15.67
CA ARG A 501 -13.75 18.75 -15.44
C ARG A 501 -14.14 19.31 -14.07
N ASN A 502 -13.43 18.92 -13.02
CA ASN A 502 -13.68 19.31 -11.62
C ASN A 502 -12.40 19.91 -11.01
N PHE A 503 -12.52 20.69 -9.93
CA PHE A 503 -11.35 21.25 -9.24
C PHE A 503 -10.41 20.17 -8.67
N ILE A 504 -10.96 19.11 -8.07
CA ILE A 504 -10.16 17.99 -7.52
C ILE A 504 -9.47 17.19 -8.63
N THR A 505 -10.12 16.97 -9.79
CA THR A 505 -9.45 16.32 -10.91
C THR A 505 -8.35 17.21 -11.46
N SER A 506 -8.60 18.51 -11.63
CA SER A 506 -7.61 19.51 -12.08
C SER A 506 -6.35 19.51 -11.21
N ILE A 507 -6.50 19.43 -9.88
CA ILE A 507 -5.39 19.26 -8.93
C ILE A 507 -4.59 17.99 -9.21
N MET A 508 -5.25 16.84 -9.37
CA MET A 508 -4.57 15.57 -9.67
C MET A 508 -3.86 15.60 -11.03
N THR A 509 -4.49 16.19 -12.04
CA THR A 509 -3.95 16.42 -13.39
C THR A 509 -2.66 17.24 -13.32
N MET A 510 -2.61 18.28 -12.49
CA MET A 510 -1.39 19.06 -12.28
C MET A 510 -0.26 18.28 -11.62
N ILE A 511 -0.56 17.38 -10.68
CA ILE A 511 0.45 16.46 -10.11
C ILE A 511 1.00 15.55 -11.22
N ARG A 512 0.12 15.00 -12.08
CA ARG A 512 0.52 14.18 -13.24
C ARG A 512 1.39 14.97 -14.23
N MET A 513 1.07 16.24 -14.50
CA MET A 513 1.92 17.12 -15.31
C MET A 513 3.32 17.35 -14.72
N ILE A 514 3.50 17.38 -13.38
CA ILE A 514 4.83 17.46 -12.74
C ILE A 514 5.62 16.16 -12.95
N LEU A 515 4.93 15.01 -12.99
CA LEU A 515 5.52 13.70 -13.28
C LEU A 515 5.80 13.46 -14.78
N GLY A 516 5.45 14.42 -15.65
CA GLY A 516 5.60 14.31 -17.11
C GLY A 516 4.46 13.58 -17.84
N ASP A 517 3.38 13.23 -17.14
CA ASP A 517 2.18 12.62 -17.72
C ASP A 517 1.15 13.71 -18.08
N PHE A 518 1.10 14.07 -19.37
CA PHE A 518 0.22 15.12 -19.89
C PHE A 518 -0.21 14.88 -21.35
N GLN A 519 -1.48 15.18 -21.66
CA GLN A 519 -2.04 15.06 -23.01
C GLN A 519 -2.11 16.43 -23.71
N TYR A 520 -0.95 17.00 -24.05
CA TYR A 520 -0.83 18.34 -24.64
C TYR A 520 -1.79 18.60 -25.81
N ASN A 521 -2.01 17.60 -26.68
CA ASN A 521 -2.91 17.70 -27.83
C ASN A 521 -4.34 18.10 -27.44
N LEU A 522 -4.86 17.60 -26.30
CA LEU A 522 -6.20 17.96 -25.81
C LEU A 522 -6.24 19.38 -25.23
N ILE A 523 -5.13 19.86 -24.66
CA ILE A 523 -4.99 21.22 -24.12
C ILE A 523 -4.99 22.24 -25.28
N GLU A 524 -4.27 21.97 -26.36
CA GLU A 524 -4.29 22.82 -27.57
C GLU A 524 -5.66 22.78 -28.28
N GLN A 525 -6.30 21.59 -28.39
CA GLN A 525 -7.65 21.47 -28.95
C GLN A 525 -8.71 22.18 -28.08
N ALA A 526 -8.52 22.22 -26.75
CA ALA A 526 -9.40 22.95 -25.87
C ALA A 526 -9.31 24.48 -26.10
N ASN A 527 -8.10 25.03 -26.14
CA ASN A 527 -7.86 26.42 -26.55
C ASN A 527 -6.50 26.58 -27.24
N ARG A 528 -6.50 26.82 -28.55
CA ARG A 528 -5.28 26.86 -29.39
C ARG A 528 -4.30 28.00 -29.06
N VAL A 529 -4.74 29.03 -28.33
CA VAL A 529 -3.88 30.17 -27.94
C VAL A 529 -3.52 30.09 -26.46
N LEU A 530 -4.51 29.95 -25.58
CA LEU A 530 -4.28 29.92 -24.13
C LEU A 530 -3.74 28.57 -23.62
N GLY A 531 -4.00 27.48 -24.33
CA GLY A 531 -3.47 26.14 -24.00
C GLY A 531 -1.94 26.08 -24.02
N PRO A 532 -1.29 26.42 -25.15
CA PRO A 532 0.18 26.47 -25.22
C PRO A 532 0.81 27.44 -24.22
N ILE A 533 0.20 28.61 -24.00
CA ILE A 533 0.69 29.62 -23.04
C ILE A 533 0.58 29.11 -21.60
N TYR A 534 -0.56 28.54 -21.21
CA TYR A 534 -0.78 27.90 -19.91
C TYR A 534 0.26 26.80 -19.65
N PHE A 535 0.44 25.91 -20.63
CA PHE A 535 1.35 24.77 -20.52
C PHE A 535 2.82 25.20 -20.39
N LEU A 536 3.27 26.12 -21.24
CA LEU A 536 4.64 26.65 -21.21
C LEU A 536 4.96 27.39 -19.91
N THR A 537 4.05 28.27 -19.47
CA THR A 537 4.22 29.04 -18.22
C THR A 537 4.15 28.16 -16.98
N TYR A 538 3.29 27.13 -16.98
CA TYR A 538 3.25 26.13 -15.90
C TYR A 538 4.58 25.38 -15.76
N ILE A 539 5.13 24.86 -16.86
CA ILE A 539 6.42 24.14 -16.83
C ILE A 539 7.56 25.07 -16.40
N LEU A 540 7.61 26.31 -16.91
CA LEU A 540 8.66 27.26 -16.54
C LEU A 540 8.61 27.61 -15.04
N LEU A 541 7.44 27.97 -14.51
CA LEU A 541 7.32 28.39 -13.11
C LEU A 541 7.35 27.21 -12.13
N VAL A 542 6.57 26.16 -12.38
CA VAL A 542 6.35 25.09 -11.38
C VAL A 542 7.40 23.99 -11.47
N PHE A 543 7.79 23.58 -12.68
CA PHE A 543 8.82 22.56 -12.86
C PHE A 543 10.23 23.16 -12.81
N PHE A 544 10.55 24.19 -13.60
CA PHE A 544 11.92 24.72 -13.65
C PHE A 544 12.32 25.65 -12.51
N ILE A 545 11.42 26.47 -11.95
CA ILE A 545 11.75 27.35 -10.81
C ILE A 545 11.43 26.68 -9.47
N LEU A 546 10.16 26.34 -9.21
CA LEU A 546 9.75 25.90 -7.88
C LEU A 546 10.33 24.53 -7.46
N LEU A 547 10.41 23.54 -8.35
CA LEU A 547 11.01 22.23 -8.03
C LEU A 547 12.51 22.36 -7.74
N ASN A 548 13.25 23.16 -8.51
CA ASN A 548 14.68 23.40 -8.26
C ASN A 548 14.92 24.19 -6.95
N MET A 549 14.02 25.12 -6.59
CA MET A 549 14.07 25.81 -5.30
C MET A 549 13.84 24.85 -4.12
N PHE A 550 12.91 23.90 -4.24
CA PHE A 550 12.68 22.83 -3.26
C PHE A 550 13.95 21.98 -3.04
N LEU A 551 14.62 21.59 -4.14
CA LEU A 551 15.87 20.83 -4.09
C LEU A 551 17.01 21.63 -3.44
N ALA A 552 17.12 22.93 -3.71
CA ALA A 552 18.16 23.80 -3.13
C ALA A 552 18.08 23.86 -1.59
N ILE A 553 16.89 24.06 -1.03
CA ILE A 553 16.63 24.11 0.43
C ILE A 553 17.05 22.79 1.10
N ILE A 554 16.74 21.65 0.47
CA ILE A 554 17.11 20.32 0.98
C ILE A 554 18.62 20.10 0.85
N MET A 555 19.28 20.56 -0.21
CA MET A 555 20.71 20.37 -0.43
C MET A 555 21.57 21.22 0.52
N GLU A 556 21.19 22.47 0.79
CA GLU A 556 21.86 23.33 1.77
C GLU A 556 21.80 22.70 3.18
N THR A 557 20.59 22.36 3.62
CA THR A 557 20.38 21.72 4.93
C THR A 557 21.01 20.34 5.02
N TYR A 558 21.10 19.58 3.92
CA TYR A 558 21.87 18.34 3.84
C TYR A 558 23.37 18.56 4.09
N ASN A 559 23.96 19.57 3.45
CA ASN A 559 25.39 19.87 3.58
C ASN A 559 25.76 20.33 5.01
N THR A 560 24.94 21.15 5.67
CA THR A 560 25.20 21.56 7.07
C THR A 560 25.26 20.36 8.01
N VAL A 561 24.24 19.49 8.00
CA VAL A 561 24.18 18.30 8.87
C VAL A 561 25.23 17.26 8.48
N LYS A 562 25.66 17.20 7.22
CA LYS A 562 26.80 16.37 6.78
C LYS A 562 28.07 16.79 7.54
N SER A 563 28.40 18.08 7.56
CA SER A 563 29.59 18.60 8.23
C SER A 563 29.57 18.38 9.76
N GLU A 564 28.41 18.53 10.39
CA GLU A 564 28.21 18.29 11.83
C GLU A 564 28.41 16.81 12.23
N ILE A 565 28.04 15.87 11.35
CA ILE A 565 28.07 14.43 11.68
C ILE A 565 29.44 13.78 11.37
N THR A 566 30.24 14.31 10.45
CA THR A 566 31.60 13.78 10.18
C THR A 566 32.55 13.86 11.38
N GLN A 567 32.31 14.76 12.34
CA GLN A 567 33.19 14.94 13.50
C GLN A 567 33.00 13.88 14.62
N GLY A 568 31.90 13.12 14.63
CA GLY A 568 31.65 12.10 15.66
C GLY A 568 32.10 10.70 15.25
N ARG A 569 33.06 10.07 15.95
CA ARG A 569 33.52 8.68 15.67
C ARG A 569 32.41 7.62 15.87
N SER A 570 32.48 6.49 15.15
CA SER A 570 31.44 5.46 15.08
C SER A 570 31.67 4.29 16.07
N GLN A 571 31.32 4.45 17.35
CA GLN A 571 31.51 3.36 18.33
C GLN A 571 30.70 2.08 18.01
N LEU A 572 29.50 2.24 17.43
CA LEU A 572 28.56 1.14 17.20
C LEU A 572 29.03 0.11 16.15
N GLY A 573 29.72 0.55 15.09
CA GLY A 573 30.19 -0.34 14.03
C GLY A 573 31.19 -1.38 14.54
N SER A 574 32.13 -0.93 15.38
CA SER A 574 33.11 -1.81 16.05
C SER A 574 32.47 -2.77 17.05
N TYR A 575 31.36 -2.39 17.70
CA TYR A 575 30.61 -3.28 18.59
C TYR A 575 29.87 -4.38 17.82
N ILE A 576 29.13 -4.01 16.77
CA ILE A 576 28.42 -4.96 15.90
C ILE A 576 29.41 -5.92 15.24
N TYR A 577 30.56 -5.41 14.76
CA TYR A 577 31.62 -6.25 14.21
C TYR A 577 32.18 -7.24 15.24
N LYS A 578 32.47 -6.81 16.49
CA LYS A 578 32.93 -7.69 17.57
C LYS A 578 31.91 -8.76 17.96
N LYS A 579 30.61 -8.47 17.93
CA LYS A 579 29.56 -9.46 18.23
C LYS A 579 29.32 -10.42 17.07
N LEU A 580 29.30 -9.94 15.82
CA LEU A 580 29.21 -10.80 14.64
C LEU A 580 30.44 -11.71 14.50
N SER A 581 31.66 -11.19 14.71
CA SER A 581 32.87 -12.02 14.68
C SER A 581 32.89 -13.07 15.79
N ALA A 582 32.41 -12.75 17.00
CA ALA A 582 32.23 -13.73 18.07
C ALA A 582 31.19 -14.81 17.74
N ILE A 583 30.06 -14.47 17.10
CA ILE A 583 29.03 -15.42 16.67
C ILE A 583 29.55 -16.32 15.53
N VAL A 584 30.22 -15.74 14.52
CA VAL A 584 30.83 -16.51 13.42
C VAL A 584 31.96 -17.41 13.93
N TYR A 585 32.77 -16.94 14.90
CA TYR A 585 33.78 -17.76 15.56
C TYR A 585 33.13 -18.91 16.34
N TYR A 586 32.05 -18.66 17.09
CA TYR A 586 31.33 -19.70 17.82
C TYR A 586 30.75 -20.76 16.86
N ILE A 587 30.09 -20.35 15.78
CA ILE A 587 29.52 -21.26 14.77
C ILE A 587 30.62 -22.10 14.08
N THR A 588 31.71 -21.47 13.64
CA THR A 588 32.81 -22.19 12.95
C THR A 588 33.62 -23.08 13.91
N HIS A 589 33.74 -22.73 15.18
CA HIS A 589 34.46 -23.54 16.18
C HIS A 589 33.60 -24.70 16.73
N CYS A 590 32.30 -24.51 16.93
CA CYS A 590 31.36 -25.60 17.22
C CYS A 590 31.30 -26.62 16.08
N GLY A 591 31.30 -26.17 14.81
CA GLY A 591 31.35 -27.06 13.65
C GLY A 591 32.60 -27.95 13.60
N ARG A 592 33.75 -27.46 14.09
CA ARG A 592 35.03 -28.19 14.07
C ARG A 592 35.23 -29.20 15.22
N ARG A 593 34.41 -29.18 16.28
CA ARG A 593 34.67 -29.95 17.51
C ARG A 593 34.07 -31.36 17.54
N ARG A 594 33.46 -31.84 16.45
CA ARG A 594 32.68 -33.09 16.40
C ARG A 594 33.42 -34.33 15.84
N GLN A 595 34.69 -34.20 15.43
CA GLN A 595 35.40 -35.26 14.68
C GLN A 595 36.63 -35.85 15.42
N ASN A 596 36.85 -35.53 16.70
CA ASN A 596 38.05 -35.99 17.41
C ASN A 596 37.77 -36.36 18.88
N ARG A 597 36.84 -37.31 19.11
CA ARG A 597 36.47 -37.78 20.46
C ARG A 597 36.16 -39.28 20.55
N ASP A 598 36.82 -40.10 19.73
CA ASP A 598 36.73 -41.57 19.80
C ASP A 598 38.12 -42.21 19.66
N THR A 599 38.91 -42.24 20.74
CA THR A 599 39.83 -43.35 21.05
C THR A 599 40.37 -43.29 22.49
N ILE A 600 40.34 -44.46 23.14
CA ILE A 600 41.15 -44.89 24.31
C ILE A 600 40.92 -44.16 25.65
N ARG A 601 40.48 -44.95 26.65
CA ARG A 601 40.64 -44.73 28.10
C ARG A 601 41.73 -45.67 28.62
N GLN A 602 42.50 -45.25 29.63
CA GLN A 602 42.67 -46.00 30.89
C GLN A 602 43.30 -45.09 31.99
N PRO A 603 43.20 -45.44 33.30
CA PRO A 603 43.57 -44.56 34.42
C PRO A 603 44.82 -45.05 35.20
N ASP A 604 44.99 -44.52 36.43
CA ASP A 604 45.89 -44.95 37.52
C ASP A 604 47.38 -44.52 37.40
N THR A 605 48.15 -44.19 38.45
CA THR A 605 47.86 -43.89 39.88
C THR A 605 48.97 -43.00 40.53
N ASN A 606 48.65 -42.37 41.67
CA ASN A 606 49.52 -42.02 42.83
C ASN A 606 50.83 -41.18 42.72
N ASN A 607 50.81 -40.04 43.44
CA ASN A 607 51.75 -39.61 44.51
C ASN A 607 53.15 -38.97 44.26
N GLN A 608 53.45 -38.07 45.22
CA GLN A 608 54.73 -37.64 45.83
C GLN A 608 55.64 -36.53 45.24
N GLU A 609 55.73 -35.45 46.05
CA GLU A 609 56.92 -34.78 46.60
C GLU A 609 58.04 -34.18 45.72
N PHE A 610 58.15 -32.84 45.79
CA PHE A 610 59.31 -32.04 46.22
C PHE A 610 60.75 -32.45 45.80
N THR A 611 61.45 -31.57 45.06
CA THR A 611 62.87 -31.20 45.32
C THR A 611 63.30 -29.96 44.51
N ASP A 612 64.43 -29.35 44.90
CA ASP A 612 64.96 -28.08 44.39
C ASP A 612 66.09 -28.20 43.35
N ASP A 613 66.08 -27.29 42.36
CA ASP A 613 67.25 -26.60 41.78
C ASP A 613 68.27 -27.45 40.91
N PRO A 614 69.50 -27.01 40.53
CA PRO A 614 69.72 -26.57 39.14
C PRO A 614 70.95 -27.14 38.37
N THR A 615 71.33 -26.45 37.27
CA THR A 615 72.47 -26.64 36.33
C THR A 615 72.27 -27.68 35.23
N ALA A 616 72.82 -27.56 34.01
CA ALA A 616 73.94 -26.73 33.52
C ALA A 616 73.59 -25.99 32.19
N SER A 617 74.13 -24.80 31.92
CA SER A 617 75.33 -24.52 31.08
C SER A 617 75.32 -25.16 29.66
N SER A 618 75.71 -24.48 28.57
CA SER A 618 76.52 -23.25 28.45
C SER A 618 76.42 -22.59 27.07
N ARG A 619 76.64 -21.26 26.98
CA ARG A 619 77.69 -20.62 26.17
C ARG A 619 77.65 -19.08 26.26
N PHE A 620 78.84 -18.49 26.22
CA PHE A 620 79.12 -17.06 25.99
C PHE A 620 78.83 -16.71 24.50
N ASP A 621 78.83 -15.46 24.00
CA ASP A 621 79.71 -14.35 24.39
C ASP A 621 79.20 -12.93 24.02
N HIS A 622 80.02 -11.93 24.31
CA HIS A 622 79.85 -10.49 24.09
C HIS A 622 79.37 -10.07 22.69
N SER A 623 78.36 -9.19 22.65
CA SER A 623 78.22 -8.08 21.68
C SER A 623 77.21 -7.03 22.17
N LYS A 624 77.59 -6.24 23.19
CA LYS A 624 76.76 -5.14 23.75
C LYS A 624 77.47 -3.78 23.81
N VAL A 625 78.34 -3.50 22.84
CA VAL A 625 78.83 -2.15 22.50
C VAL A 625 78.87 -2.03 20.96
N HIS A 626 78.78 -0.82 20.42
CA HIS A 626 78.90 -0.49 18.98
C HIS A 626 77.74 -0.86 18.04
N LEU A 627 76.51 -0.38 18.35
CA LEU A 627 75.65 0.17 17.28
C LEU A 627 74.73 1.31 17.77
N ARG A 628 75.31 2.31 18.45
CA ARG A 628 74.59 3.52 18.91
C ARG A 628 75.04 4.78 18.17
N ARG A 629 74.64 4.90 16.90
CA ARG A 629 74.58 6.14 16.11
C ARG A 629 73.66 5.89 14.91
N ASN A 630 72.84 6.87 14.58
CA ASN A 630 71.79 6.83 13.55
C ASN A 630 70.66 5.82 13.84
N MET A 631 69.78 6.21 14.78
CA MET A 631 68.37 5.82 14.81
C MET A 631 67.55 7.10 14.65
N THR A 632 66.41 7.03 13.96
CA THR A 632 65.45 8.13 13.84
C THR A 632 64.54 8.21 15.07
N GLU A 633 63.92 9.38 15.27
CA GLU A 633 63.06 9.65 16.44
C GLU A 633 61.84 8.70 16.50
N ALA A 634 61.31 8.29 15.34
CA ALA A 634 60.24 7.30 15.22
C ALA A 634 60.66 5.87 15.67
N GLU A 635 61.94 5.49 15.51
CA GLU A 635 62.43 4.18 15.92
C GLU A 635 62.63 4.09 17.44
N ALA A 636 62.80 5.22 18.13
CA ALA A 636 62.93 5.26 19.59
C ALA A 636 61.63 4.85 20.30
N HIS A 637 60.45 5.26 19.78
CA HIS A 637 59.13 4.86 20.31
C HIS A 637 58.88 3.34 20.27
N TYR A 638 59.67 2.56 19.52
CA TYR A 638 59.52 1.10 19.48
C TYR A 638 59.94 0.40 20.79
N PHE A 639 60.74 1.08 21.62
CA PHE A 639 61.28 0.57 22.88
C PHE A 639 60.76 1.32 24.12
N GLU A 640 59.70 2.10 23.99
CA GLU A 640 59.11 2.85 25.10
C GLU A 640 58.22 1.93 25.97
N ASP A 641 58.47 1.92 27.28
CA ASP A 641 57.85 0.97 28.20
C ASP A 641 56.34 1.21 28.39
N VAL A 642 55.54 0.15 28.27
CA VAL A 642 54.07 0.23 28.33
C VAL A 642 53.61 0.59 29.76
N PRO A 643 52.86 1.69 29.95
CA PRO A 643 52.39 2.11 31.27
C PRO A 643 51.65 1.00 32.04
N SER A 644 52.02 0.83 33.30
CA SER A 644 51.63 -0.30 34.15
C SER A 644 50.12 -0.43 34.38
N GLU A 645 49.39 0.68 34.35
CA GLU A 645 47.93 0.74 34.56
C GLU A 645 47.11 0.31 33.32
N THR A 646 47.76 0.04 32.18
CA THR A 646 47.07 -0.28 30.91
C THR A 646 46.50 -1.70 30.94
N ALA A 647 45.24 -1.84 31.35
CA ALA A 647 44.55 -3.11 31.61
C ALA A 647 44.44 -4.10 30.42
N ASN A 648 44.88 -3.74 29.21
CA ASN A 648 44.91 -4.63 28.06
C ASN A 648 46.06 -4.28 27.09
N LYS A 649 47.28 -4.74 27.44
CA LYS A 649 48.54 -4.33 26.77
C LYS A 649 48.59 -4.64 25.27
N ASP A 650 47.92 -5.71 24.83
CA ASP A 650 47.88 -6.07 23.41
C ASP A 650 46.95 -5.16 22.59
N MET A 651 45.89 -4.59 23.21
CA MET A 651 45.05 -3.57 22.57
C MET A 651 45.85 -2.28 22.29
N TYR A 652 46.70 -1.88 23.22
CA TYR A 652 47.59 -0.71 23.06
C TYR A 652 48.59 -0.93 21.91
N ARG A 653 49.27 -2.08 21.91
CA ARG A 653 50.17 -2.50 20.82
C ARG A 653 49.47 -2.58 19.46
N LEU A 654 48.21 -3.02 19.43
CA LEU A 654 47.42 -3.08 18.20
C LEU A 654 47.04 -1.68 17.70
N ASN A 655 46.60 -0.78 18.58
CA ASN A 655 46.30 0.61 18.23
C ASN A 655 47.52 1.34 17.63
N ASN A 656 48.70 1.21 18.25
CA ASN A 656 49.91 1.87 17.72
C ASN A 656 50.30 1.30 16.34
N ARG A 657 50.12 -0.01 16.11
CA ARG A 657 50.31 -0.63 14.78
C ARG A 657 49.30 -0.13 13.74
N VAL A 658 48.04 0.11 14.13
CA VAL A 658 47.02 0.65 13.23
C VAL A 658 47.30 2.13 12.91
N SER A 659 47.68 2.94 13.90
CA SER A 659 48.03 4.36 13.69
C SER A 659 49.23 4.51 12.75
N LEU A 660 50.27 3.67 12.91
CA LEU A 660 51.42 3.64 12.01
C LEU A 660 51.02 3.24 10.58
N LEU A 661 50.06 2.32 10.43
CA LEU A 661 49.53 1.93 9.12
C LEU A 661 48.68 3.04 8.48
N GLU A 662 47.90 3.80 9.25
CA GLU A 662 47.18 4.98 8.74
C GLU A 662 48.17 6.05 8.24
N GLU A 663 49.22 6.37 9.01
CA GLU A 663 50.26 7.34 8.63
C GLU A 663 51.06 6.91 7.38
N ILE A 664 51.48 5.64 7.30
CA ILE A 664 52.13 5.08 6.11
C ILE A 664 51.19 5.12 4.89
N LEU A 665 49.88 4.92 5.08
CA LEU A 665 48.90 5.01 4.00
C LEU A 665 48.73 6.45 3.49
N GLU A 666 48.70 7.45 4.38
CA GLU A 666 48.66 8.87 3.99
C GLU A 666 49.95 9.29 3.26
N GLN A 667 51.11 8.82 3.70
CA GLN A 667 52.37 9.02 2.96
C GLN A 667 52.36 8.33 1.58
N LEU A 668 51.76 7.14 1.45
CA LEU A 668 51.62 6.46 0.15
C LEU A 668 50.65 7.20 -0.79
N VAL A 669 49.50 7.66 -0.28
CA VAL A 669 48.51 8.40 -1.05
C VAL A 669 49.07 9.75 -1.51
N THR A 670 49.72 10.51 -0.63
CA THR A 670 50.36 11.79 -1.01
C THR A 670 51.51 11.60 -1.99
N ASN A 671 52.33 10.55 -1.83
CA ASN A 671 53.36 10.22 -2.83
C ASN A 671 52.75 9.86 -4.19
N MET A 672 51.72 9.01 -4.25
CA MET A 672 50.99 8.74 -5.51
C MET A 672 50.44 10.03 -6.13
N ASP A 673 49.86 10.92 -5.34
CA ASP A 673 49.28 12.17 -5.83
C ASP A 673 50.34 13.12 -6.43
N THR A 674 51.57 13.15 -5.88
CA THR A 674 52.71 13.89 -6.49
C THR A 674 53.34 13.20 -7.70
N ILE A 675 53.17 11.88 -7.85
CA ILE A 675 53.55 11.13 -9.06
C ILE A 675 52.52 11.41 -10.16
N LEU A 676 51.23 11.34 -9.85
CA LEU A 676 50.13 11.58 -10.79
C LEU A 676 50.16 13.02 -11.31
N LYS A 677 50.39 14.01 -10.43
CA LYS A 677 50.64 15.42 -10.82
C LYS A 677 51.92 15.63 -11.64
N ARG A 678 52.91 14.74 -11.53
CA ARG A 678 54.09 14.74 -12.43
C ARG A 678 53.72 14.20 -13.80
N VAL A 679 53.07 13.03 -13.86
CA VAL A 679 52.58 12.42 -15.11
C VAL A 679 51.66 13.36 -15.89
N GLU A 680 50.71 14.04 -15.23
CA GLU A 680 49.88 15.06 -15.89
C GLU A 680 50.69 16.24 -16.47
N LYS A 681 51.76 16.64 -15.78
CA LYS A 681 52.61 17.78 -16.18
C LYS A 681 53.53 17.42 -17.34
N ASP A 682 53.96 16.17 -17.42
CA ASP A 682 54.75 15.64 -18.54
C ASP A 682 53.86 15.31 -19.76
N VAL A 683 52.63 14.81 -19.54
CA VAL A 683 51.60 14.69 -20.59
C VAL A 683 51.19 16.07 -21.16
N LYS A 684 51.21 17.13 -20.33
CA LYS A 684 51.03 18.54 -20.77
C LYS A 684 52.29 19.18 -21.37
N LYS A 685 53.42 18.48 -21.43
CA LYS A 685 54.63 18.89 -22.17
C LYS A 685 54.78 18.19 -23.53
N ASN A 686 54.15 17.03 -23.69
CA ASN A 686 54.19 16.21 -24.90
C ASN A 686 52.91 16.39 -25.76
N LYS A 687 52.26 17.55 -25.64
CA LYS A 687 51.13 18.05 -26.43
C LYS A 687 51.31 19.55 -26.65
#